data_AF-G0TYZ8-F1
#
_entry.id   AF-G0TYZ8-F1
#
_cell.length_a   1.000
_cell.length_b   1.000
_cell.length_c   1.000
_cell.angle_alpha   90.00
_cell.angle_beta   90.00
_cell.angle_gamma   90.00
#
_symmetry.space_group_name_H-M   'P 1'
#
loop_
_entity.id
_entity.type
_entity.pdbx_description
1 polymer ?
#
loop_
_entity_poly.entity_id
_entity_poly.type
_entity_poly.pdbx_seq_one_letter_code
_entity_poly.pdbx_strand_id
1 'polypeptide(L)'
;MPETLTLCPSAAFGQSFLVVFDFDCTIIDCNSDEVVPEHLGCGPLFESLVKKGGMQWTRLMDSVLAPYSKANIKDAVEKGVTMDEDMPSVFHFLSQSHLNGDEQGASPFPPVEIAVASDANVLFIEETISRHLPFARNSIKQIHSNAYHEVSAEGSRRSRVEWHEPNGHDCPCCMHREHPNMCKSRIIARLLHSTRLVDPTVVFVGDGSNDYCPVLNMLRPRDFMLARRCFPIHKELANRKSVGGCCGIALWSNAKDLLQCFQHILKPSGRLPPLARFRDVGPREFRSVTLLERMPNVLSRTLESNLAWVSAEGKRLLEALREATRANAPVSPLPGQLNVPPWLQAYSNAPEFDSRKGCDNCEAPRWGQLPWLHGEIYFYHLIAQYTLLQGSRTEVSEDGVAVPNIVSPYAVCTAVGNCTFSQTPEAAVVAKGSIPQQSFNPSFLAESTRGNGQPSVDDGILLLDSTRKFSDIAGGVSHVPGSGFFQSYRDFFADEKREVLRKFLRPKIFPMLSCAPWEMGDEFVEVMLRWMLWGNGVDLSMFTLEQLETISARAGGEKHECTADSCSLDELRNVERGIASQKDEHIVGNQLQEVAKLVHQTVRKTEAQLGKQCTINIVMDNVGVECVADLVFALWILHHHPSLVVVLHVKNMPYYVSDVTPADLVLLLEELEGYALREPGTAETLMSFVKLVRAALKDGRLRVDADTVWTQPCEYRELPPHVCNSYFFTQRVMDVEELKVSSRSNVDPFSCREFTPHSALVIFKGDLNFRRLVGDRHWDSRSFASTLAPVADNKARAEAPSFGEVVAGFWPAHVVPVCAIRTIKSECCVGVSSARQAELDRSDPQWRTSGSYGVILLAMDKR
;
A
#
# COMPACT_ATOMS: atom_id res chain seq x y z
N MET A 1 21.94 -40.57 8.39
CA MET A 1 20.63 -40.27 9.01
C MET A 1 20.71 -38.83 9.48
N PRO A 2 20.13 -37.84 8.78
CA PRO A 2 19.98 -36.52 9.37
C PRO A 2 18.82 -36.58 10.35
N GLU A 3 19.04 -36.05 11.55
CA GLU A 3 18.03 -35.88 12.59
C GLU A 3 16.80 -35.16 12.02
N THR A 4 15.63 -35.72 12.29
CA THR A 4 14.34 -35.13 12.00
C THR A 4 14.19 -33.85 12.81
N LEU A 5 14.60 -32.72 12.22
CA LEU A 5 14.33 -31.38 12.75
C LEU A 5 12.83 -31.13 12.69
N THR A 6 12.16 -31.26 13.83
CA THR A 6 10.84 -30.68 14.08
C THR A 6 10.96 -29.16 13.95
N LEU A 7 10.62 -28.64 12.77
CA LEU A 7 10.37 -27.21 12.58
C LEU A 7 9.25 -26.81 13.54
N CYS A 8 9.54 -25.87 14.43
CA CYS A 8 8.54 -25.37 15.36
C CYS A 8 7.43 -24.68 14.56
N PRO A 9 6.15 -25.08 14.70
CA PRO A 9 5.03 -24.41 14.03
C PRO A 9 4.91 -22.92 14.40
N SER A 10 5.58 -22.50 15.47
CA SER A 10 5.50 -21.17 16.08
C SER A 10 6.37 -20.10 15.43
N ALA A 11 7.15 -20.41 14.39
CA ALA A 11 8.10 -19.46 13.82
C ALA A 11 7.68 -18.86 12.48
N ALA A 12 6.43 -19.10 12.06
CA ALA A 12 5.78 -18.35 11.00
C ALA A 12 5.12 -17.11 11.64
N PHE A 13 5.70 -15.92 11.43
CA PHE A 13 5.16 -14.67 11.97
C PHE A 13 3.70 -14.49 11.52
N GLY A 14 2.76 -14.71 12.44
CA GLY A 14 1.35 -14.38 12.23
C GLY A 14 1.13 -12.86 12.26
N GLN A 15 -0.03 -12.43 11.76
CA GLN A 15 -0.48 -11.04 11.80
C GLN A 15 -0.36 -10.46 13.23
N SER A 16 0.20 -9.25 13.33
CA SER A 16 0.35 -8.52 14.59
C SER A 16 -0.53 -7.26 14.60
N PHE A 17 -0.63 -6.59 15.76
CA PHE A 17 -1.53 -5.44 15.95
C PHE A 17 -0.82 -4.29 16.67
N LEU A 18 -0.93 -3.09 16.10
CA LEU A 18 -0.56 -1.83 16.75
C LEU A 18 -1.85 -1.11 17.18
N VAL A 19 -2.12 -1.07 18.47
CA VAL A 19 -3.31 -0.44 19.04
C VAL A 19 -2.95 0.94 19.56
N VAL A 20 -3.58 1.98 19.02
CA VAL A 20 -3.33 3.37 19.39
C VAL A 20 -4.61 3.95 19.99
N PHE A 21 -4.54 4.40 21.23
CA PHE A 21 -5.66 5.00 21.94
C PHE A 21 -5.51 6.52 21.99
N ASP A 22 -6.59 7.25 21.74
CA ASP A 22 -6.79 8.56 22.38
C ASP A 22 -7.02 8.37 23.89
N PHE A 23 -6.90 9.44 24.68
CA PHE A 23 -7.01 9.37 26.13
C PHE A 23 -8.36 9.90 26.63
N ASP A 24 -8.60 11.20 26.48
CA ASP A 24 -9.83 11.86 26.91
C ASP A 24 -11.04 11.23 26.25
N CYS A 25 -12.12 11.04 27.00
CA CYS A 25 -13.34 10.42 26.51
C CYS A 25 -13.10 9.09 25.74
N THR A 26 -11.98 8.41 25.94
CA THR A 26 -11.63 7.17 25.25
C THR A 26 -11.13 6.13 26.24
N ILE A 27 -9.96 6.35 26.86
CA ILE A 27 -9.49 5.54 28.00
C ILE A 27 -10.26 5.94 29.26
N ILE A 28 -10.43 7.25 29.47
CA ILE A 28 -11.22 7.82 30.58
C ILE A 28 -12.61 8.24 30.09
N ASP A 29 -13.57 8.30 31.00
CA ASP A 29 -14.97 8.65 30.68
C ASP A 29 -15.28 10.14 30.91
N CYS A 30 -14.26 10.99 30.82
CA CYS A 30 -14.36 12.43 30.98
C CYS A 30 -13.29 13.16 30.14
N ASN A 31 -13.40 14.49 30.05
CA ASN A 31 -12.38 15.35 29.46
C ASN A 31 -11.42 15.84 30.56
N SER A 32 -10.18 15.37 30.58
CA SER A 32 -9.18 15.70 31.60
C SER A 32 -8.83 17.20 31.64
N ASP A 33 -8.87 17.88 30.49
CA ASP A 33 -8.61 19.32 30.40
C ASP A 33 -9.74 20.17 31.03
N GLU A 34 -10.91 19.59 31.27
CA GLU A 34 -12.03 20.26 31.97
C GLU A 34 -12.06 19.88 33.45
N VAL A 35 -12.03 18.57 33.76
CA VAL A 35 -12.22 18.09 35.14
C VAL A 35 -11.03 18.41 36.05
N VAL A 36 -9.80 18.42 35.53
CA VAL A 36 -8.61 18.72 36.35
C VAL A 36 -8.61 20.20 36.78
N PRO A 37 -8.81 21.20 35.89
CA PRO A 37 -8.98 22.59 36.32
C PRO A 37 -10.13 22.82 37.29
N GLU A 38 -11.25 22.13 37.12
CA GLU A 38 -12.38 22.21 38.05
C GLU A 38 -11.96 21.80 39.47
N HIS A 39 -11.27 20.67 39.62
CA HIS A 39 -10.80 20.15 40.91
C HIS A 39 -9.63 20.95 41.51
N LEU A 40 -8.87 21.68 40.69
CA LEU A 40 -7.89 22.67 41.13
C LEU A 40 -8.51 24.00 41.58
N GLY A 41 -9.83 24.17 41.42
CA GLY A 41 -10.56 25.39 41.74
C GLY A 41 -10.39 26.51 40.71
N CYS A 42 -9.90 26.21 39.51
CA CYS A 42 -9.69 27.17 38.43
C CYS A 42 -10.65 27.00 37.23
N GLY A 43 -11.72 26.20 37.36
CA GLY A 43 -12.78 26.06 36.36
C GLY A 43 -13.35 27.39 35.82
N PRO A 44 -13.71 28.38 36.67
CA PRO A 44 -14.19 29.67 36.19
C PRO A 44 -13.17 30.47 35.37
N LEU A 45 -11.87 30.33 35.70
CA LEU A 45 -10.78 30.94 34.94
C LEU A 45 -10.63 30.26 33.58
N PHE A 46 -10.63 28.92 33.57
CA PHE A 46 -10.60 28.12 32.35
C PHE A 46 -11.75 28.52 31.41
N GLU A 47 -12.99 28.50 31.89
CA GLU A 47 -14.16 28.92 31.10
C GLU A 47 -14.03 30.35 30.58
N SER A 48 -13.53 31.28 31.40
CA SER A 48 -13.35 32.66 30.97
C SER A 48 -12.31 32.79 29.86
N LEU A 49 -11.25 32.00 29.88
CA LEU A 49 -10.21 32.00 28.85
C LEU A 49 -10.71 31.36 27.56
N VAL A 50 -11.44 30.24 27.66
CA VAL A 50 -12.08 29.58 26.50
C VAL A 50 -13.08 30.53 25.84
N LYS A 51 -13.96 31.19 26.62
CA LYS A 51 -14.94 32.18 26.12
C LYS A 51 -14.29 33.40 25.46
N LYS A 52 -13.11 33.82 25.90
CA LYS A 52 -12.37 34.93 25.28
C LYS A 52 -11.82 34.56 23.90
N GLY A 53 -11.56 33.28 23.65
CA GLY A 53 -11.04 32.79 22.38
C GLY A 53 -9.62 33.28 22.05
N GLY A 54 -9.09 32.85 20.89
CA GLY A 54 -7.83 33.36 20.34
C GLY A 54 -6.54 32.79 20.94
N MET A 55 -6.61 31.92 21.95
CA MET A 55 -5.45 31.19 22.47
C MET A 55 -5.41 29.76 21.91
N GLN A 56 -4.22 29.27 21.57
CA GLN A 56 -4.03 27.86 21.26
C GLN A 56 -4.28 27.01 22.54
N TRP A 57 -4.94 25.86 22.38
CA TRP A 57 -5.47 25.08 23.50
C TRP A 57 -4.42 24.68 24.54
N THR A 58 -3.26 24.17 24.09
CA THR A 58 -2.15 23.82 24.99
C THR A 58 -1.60 25.02 25.75
N ARG A 59 -1.52 26.21 25.13
CA ARG A 59 -1.13 27.46 25.82
C ARG A 59 -2.15 27.90 26.86
N LEU A 60 -3.43 27.65 26.61
CA LEU A 60 -4.50 27.89 27.57
C LEU A 60 -4.31 26.99 28.78
N MET A 61 -4.12 25.69 28.56
CA MET A 61 -3.85 24.74 29.64
C MET A 61 -2.55 25.06 30.40
N ASP A 62 -1.49 25.45 29.69
CA ASP A 62 -0.23 25.92 30.29
C ASP A 62 -0.45 27.13 31.22
N SER A 63 -1.33 28.05 30.84
CA SER A 63 -1.67 29.23 31.64
C SER A 63 -2.51 28.87 32.88
N VAL A 64 -3.47 27.96 32.73
CA VAL A 64 -4.37 27.51 33.81
C VAL A 64 -3.61 26.70 34.86
N LEU A 65 -2.68 25.84 34.43
CA LEU A 65 -1.93 24.95 35.32
C LEU A 65 -0.68 25.63 35.92
N ALA A 66 -0.22 26.74 35.34
CA ALA A 66 1.01 27.42 35.76
C ALA A 66 1.17 27.60 37.28
N PRO A 67 0.15 27.99 38.08
CA PRO A 67 0.33 28.24 39.51
C PRO A 67 0.46 26.98 40.39
N TYR A 68 0.12 25.81 39.86
CA TYR A 68 -0.07 24.59 40.66
C TYR A 68 1.17 23.70 40.63
N SER A 69 1.48 23.04 41.75
CA SER A 69 2.57 22.06 41.81
C SER A 69 2.16 20.73 41.20
N LYS A 70 3.15 19.88 40.87
CA LYS A 70 2.91 18.49 40.43
C LYS A 70 2.01 17.72 41.38
N ALA A 71 2.18 17.90 42.69
CA ALA A 71 1.37 17.25 43.72
C ALA A 71 -0.10 17.71 43.69
N ASN A 72 -0.36 19.00 43.50
CA ASN A 72 -1.73 19.51 43.39
C ASN A 72 -2.43 18.93 42.17
N ILE A 73 -1.72 18.86 41.04
CA ILE A 73 -2.27 18.31 39.79
C ILE A 73 -2.59 16.82 39.94
N LYS A 74 -1.69 16.03 40.54
CA LYS A 74 -1.95 14.59 40.79
C LYS A 74 -3.17 14.36 41.69
N ASP A 75 -3.33 15.17 42.74
CA ASP A 75 -4.49 15.12 43.63
C ASP A 75 -5.79 15.49 42.89
N ALA A 76 -5.75 16.49 42.01
CA ALA A 76 -6.90 16.85 41.18
C ALA A 76 -7.27 15.75 40.18
N VAL A 77 -6.29 15.10 39.54
CA VAL A 77 -6.52 13.92 38.70
C VAL A 77 -7.18 12.80 39.49
N GLU A 78 -6.77 12.58 40.76
CA GLU A 78 -7.34 11.55 41.63
C GLU A 78 -8.84 11.70 41.85
N LYS A 79 -9.24 12.96 42.06
CA LYS A 79 -10.59 13.28 42.47
C LYS A 79 -11.53 13.45 41.29
N GLY A 80 -10.99 13.95 40.16
CA GLY A 80 -11.80 14.38 39.03
C GLY A 80 -11.84 13.44 37.84
N VAL A 81 -10.81 12.63 37.61
CA VAL A 81 -10.76 11.78 36.41
C VAL A 81 -11.51 10.46 36.68
N THR A 82 -12.52 10.18 35.86
CA THR A 82 -13.34 8.97 35.93
C THR A 82 -13.05 8.02 34.77
N MET A 83 -13.24 6.72 34.98
CA MET A 83 -13.04 5.69 33.96
C MET A 83 -14.23 4.71 34.00
N ASP A 84 -14.65 4.23 32.83
CA ASP A 84 -15.65 3.16 32.71
C ASP A 84 -15.18 1.91 33.48
N GLU A 85 -16.07 1.32 34.28
CA GLU A 85 -15.77 0.19 35.16
C GLU A 85 -15.22 -1.04 34.41
N ASP A 86 -15.59 -1.21 33.13
CA ASP A 86 -15.16 -2.34 32.30
C ASP A 86 -13.90 -2.04 31.46
N MET A 87 -13.37 -0.81 31.48
CA MET A 87 -12.14 -0.46 30.75
C MET A 87 -10.91 -1.32 31.15
N PRO A 88 -10.70 -1.68 32.43
CA PRO A 88 -9.64 -2.61 32.80
C PRO A 88 -9.72 -3.96 32.07
N SER A 89 -10.93 -4.44 31.76
CA SER A 89 -11.13 -5.69 31.01
C SER A 89 -10.60 -5.60 29.58
N VAL A 90 -10.70 -4.42 28.94
CA VAL A 90 -10.13 -4.15 27.61
C VAL A 90 -8.61 -4.29 27.66
N PHE A 91 -7.95 -3.63 28.61
CA PHE A 91 -6.49 -3.68 28.74
C PHE A 91 -5.99 -5.05 29.20
N HIS A 92 -6.74 -5.77 30.04
CA HIS A 92 -6.43 -7.16 30.36
C HIS A 92 -6.45 -8.02 29.11
N PHE A 93 -7.49 -7.93 28.28
CA PHE A 93 -7.59 -8.66 27.03
C PHE A 93 -6.42 -8.37 26.08
N LEU A 94 -6.06 -7.10 25.87
CA LEU A 94 -4.95 -6.73 25.00
C LEU A 94 -3.58 -7.17 25.56
N SER A 95 -3.44 -7.16 26.89
CA SER A 95 -2.19 -7.55 27.59
C SER A 95 -1.99 -9.07 27.68
N GLN A 96 -3.00 -9.90 27.39
CA GLN A 96 -2.87 -11.36 27.38
C GLN A 96 -1.84 -11.86 26.35
N SER A 97 -1.55 -11.06 25.32
CA SER A 97 -0.46 -11.33 24.37
C SER A 97 0.94 -11.36 25.02
N HIS A 98 1.13 -10.68 26.15
CA HIS A 98 2.42 -10.54 26.84
C HIS A 98 2.64 -11.55 27.99
N LEU A 99 1.62 -12.27 28.43
CA LEU A 99 1.65 -13.05 29.68
C LEU A 99 2.14 -14.50 29.55
N ASN A 100 2.32 -15.02 28.33
CA ASN A 100 2.68 -16.44 28.08
C ASN A 100 4.06 -16.61 27.42
N GLY A 101 5.02 -15.74 27.74
CA GLY A 101 6.36 -15.75 27.14
C GLY A 101 7.32 -16.81 27.68
N ASP A 102 7.00 -17.46 28.80
CA ASP A 102 7.84 -18.48 29.41
C ASP A 102 7.16 -19.85 29.35
N GLU A 103 7.90 -20.84 28.81
CA GLU A 103 7.55 -22.27 28.67
C GLU A 103 6.75 -22.68 27.41
N GLN A 104 7.49 -22.91 26.31
CA GLN A 104 7.31 -23.98 25.31
C GLN A 104 5.96 -24.13 24.57
N GLY A 105 5.04 -23.16 24.67
CA GLY A 105 3.82 -23.08 23.86
C GLY A 105 3.67 -21.74 23.15
N ALA A 106 3.29 -21.74 21.86
CA ALA A 106 2.91 -20.50 21.18
C ALA A 106 1.65 -19.92 21.81
N SER A 107 1.68 -18.63 22.19
CA SER A 107 0.48 -17.94 22.69
C SER A 107 -0.63 -18.00 21.64
N PRO A 108 -1.87 -18.35 22.02
CA PRO A 108 -3.00 -18.32 21.10
C PRO A 108 -3.35 -16.88 20.68
N PHE A 109 -2.81 -15.85 21.34
CA PHE A 109 -3.04 -14.43 21.04
C PHE A 109 -1.97 -13.86 20.09
N PRO A 110 -2.35 -12.95 19.17
CA PRO A 110 -1.38 -12.33 18.28
C PRO A 110 -0.50 -11.34 19.06
N PRO A 111 0.71 -11.01 18.58
CA PRO A 111 1.50 -9.93 19.15
C PRO A 111 0.74 -8.60 19.08
N VAL A 112 0.64 -7.90 20.21
CA VAL A 112 0.01 -6.58 20.31
C VAL A 112 1.02 -5.58 20.86
N GLU A 113 1.11 -4.40 20.25
CA GLU A 113 1.79 -3.24 20.81
C GLU A 113 0.75 -2.15 21.10
N ILE A 114 0.75 -1.62 22.32
CA ILE A 114 -0.20 -0.58 22.74
C ILE A 114 0.53 0.77 22.83
N ALA A 115 -0.03 1.80 22.23
CA ALA A 115 0.42 3.18 22.33
C ALA A 115 -0.75 4.13 22.68
N VAL A 116 -0.43 5.28 23.26
CA VAL A 116 -1.37 6.37 23.50
C VAL A 116 -0.94 7.58 22.67
N ALA A 117 -1.87 8.22 21.97
CA ALA A 117 -1.65 9.42 21.18
C ALA A 117 -2.80 10.42 21.45
N SER A 118 -2.56 11.40 22.33
CA SER A 118 -3.62 12.29 22.81
C SER A 118 -3.16 13.74 22.95
N ASP A 119 -4.09 14.68 22.80
CA ASP A 119 -3.87 16.10 23.06
C ASP A 119 -3.82 16.41 24.58
N ALA A 120 -4.15 15.45 25.43
CA ALA A 120 -4.07 15.58 26.88
C ALA A 120 -2.64 15.87 27.39
N ASN A 121 -2.53 16.24 28.66
CA ASN A 121 -1.26 16.39 29.34
C ASN A 121 -0.66 15.03 29.72
N VAL A 122 0.63 14.80 29.43
CA VAL A 122 1.31 13.53 29.76
C VAL A 122 1.23 13.18 31.26
N LEU A 123 1.27 14.16 32.17
CA LEU A 123 1.12 13.95 33.61
C LEU A 123 -0.28 13.42 33.97
N PHE A 124 -1.32 13.89 33.29
CA PHE A 124 -2.69 13.41 33.51
C PHE A 124 -2.80 11.95 33.09
N ILE A 125 -2.25 11.61 31.92
CA ILE A 125 -2.24 10.25 31.38
C ILE A 125 -1.48 9.30 32.33
N GLU A 126 -0.24 9.65 32.69
CA GLU A 126 0.59 8.78 33.51
C GLU A 126 -0.01 8.54 34.90
N GLU A 127 -0.51 9.59 35.56
CA GLU A 127 -1.12 9.45 36.88
C GLU A 127 -2.39 8.61 36.83
N THR A 128 -3.21 8.79 35.79
CA THR A 128 -4.42 7.99 35.57
C THR A 128 -4.07 6.52 35.35
N ILE A 129 -3.13 6.21 34.45
CA ILE A 129 -2.70 4.83 34.19
C ILE A 129 -2.14 4.19 35.45
N SER A 130 -1.29 4.88 36.21
CA SER A 130 -0.71 4.36 37.45
C SER A 130 -1.74 3.99 38.50
N ARG A 131 -2.91 4.64 38.52
CA ARG A 131 -3.96 4.38 39.51
C ARG A 131 -5.01 3.40 39.03
N HIS A 132 -5.53 3.61 37.83
CA HIS A 132 -6.67 2.87 37.31
C HIS A 132 -6.27 1.62 36.52
N LEU A 133 -5.07 1.63 35.92
CA LEU A 133 -4.56 0.55 35.07
C LEU A 133 -3.10 0.17 35.41
N PRO A 134 -2.72 0.00 36.69
CA PRO A 134 -1.32 -0.24 37.09
C PRO A 134 -0.73 -1.49 36.42
N PHE A 135 -1.56 -2.52 36.18
CA PHE A 135 -1.16 -3.75 35.51
C PHE A 135 -0.83 -3.56 34.02
N ALA A 136 -1.39 -2.54 33.36
CA ALA A 136 -1.23 -2.31 31.93
C ALA A 136 -0.05 -1.39 31.59
N ARG A 137 0.59 -0.76 32.59
CA ARG A 137 1.66 0.22 32.38
C ARG A 137 2.82 -0.30 31.54
N ASN A 138 3.17 -1.58 31.70
CA ASN A 138 4.24 -2.26 30.96
C ASN A 138 3.82 -2.70 29.55
N SER A 139 2.51 -2.86 29.34
CA SER A 139 1.91 -3.18 28.03
C SER A 139 1.85 -1.95 27.12
N ILE A 140 1.66 -0.75 27.69
CA ILE A 140 1.69 0.53 26.97
C ILE A 140 3.15 0.91 26.70
N LYS A 141 3.60 0.72 25.45
CA LYS A 141 4.99 0.91 25.04
C LYS A 141 5.35 2.38 24.83
N GLN A 142 4.43 3.18 24.32
CA GLN A 142 4.70 4.56 23.92
C GLN A 142 3.51 5.47 24.26
N ILE A 143 3.80 6.67 24.79
CA ILE A 143 2.81 7.73 25.06
C ILE A 143 3.27 8.98 24.32
N HIS A 144 2.46 9.46 23.38
CA HIS A 144 2.68 10.68 22.60
C HIS A 144 1.64 11.71 23.04
N SER A 145 2.08 12.73 23.78
CA SER A 145 1.20 13.74 24.39
C SER A 145 1.90 15.08 24.55
N ASN A 146 1.15 16.10 24.96
CA ASN A 146 1.71 17.38 25.40
C ASN A 146 2.56 17.20 26.67
N ALA A 147 3.79 17.71 26.64
CA ALA A 147 4.79 17.49 27.68
C ALA A 147 4.49 18.33 28.94
N TYR A 148 4.85 17.79 30.10
CA TYR A 148 4.76 18.48 31.40
C TYR A 148 6.15 18.66 32.00
N HIS A 149 6.42 19.87 32.49
CA HIS A 149 7.65 20.22 33.19
C HIS A 149 7.32 20.91 34.51
N GLU A 150 8.01 20.49 35.57
CA GLU A 150 7.99 21.18 36.85
C GLU A 150 8.99 22.33 36.82
N VAL A 151 8.57 23.52 37.25
CA VAL A 151 9.39 24.74 37.26
C VAL A 151 9.81 25.03 38.70
N SER A 152 11.06 25.48 38.88
CA SER A 152 11.64 25.86 40.18
C SER A 152 10.69 26.73 41.02
N ALA A 153 10.68 26.49 42.34
CA ALA A 153 9.80 27.15 43.31
C ALA A 153 10.05 28.66 43.49
N GLU A 154 11.10 29.21 42.89
CA GLU A 154 11.43 30.64 42.93
C GLU A 154 10.61 31.42 41.89
N GLY A 155 9.28 31.42 42.03
CA GLY A 155 8.37 32.14 41.12
C GLY A 155 6.88 31.86 41.37
N SER A 156 6.00 32.64 40.71
CA SER A 156 4.55 32.42 40.72
C SER A 156 4.10 31.25 39.83
N ARG A 157 4.96 30.81 38.90
CA ARG A 157 4.76 29.63 38.05
C ARG A 157 5.50 28.43 38.64
N ARG A 158 4.80 27.30 38.77
CA ARG A 158 5.26 26.00 39.27
C ARG A 158 5.19 24.88 38.22
N SER A 159 4.34 25.04 37.21
CA SER A 159 4.16 24.05 36.14
C SER A 159 4.27 24.68 34.76
N ARG A 160 4.71 23.90 33.79
CA ARG A 160 4.71 24.25 32.37
C ARG A 160 4.22 23.08 31.53
N VAL A 161 3.35 23.38 30.57
CA VAL A 161 2.87 22.44 29.56
C VAL A 161 3.37 22.90 28.20
N GLU A 162 3.97 21.99 27.44
CA GLU A 162 4.47 22.26 26.10
C GLU A 162 3.73 21.41 25.07
N TRP A 163 3.50 22.02 23.91
CA TRP A 163 2.88 21.31 22.80
C TRP A 163 3.84 20.25 22.27
N HIS A 164 3.34 19.02 22.09
CA HIS A 164 4.05 17.88 21.50
C HIS A 164 4.87 18.22 20.24
N GLU A 165 4.34 19.07 19.36
CA GLU A 165 5.08 19.56 18.19
C GLU A 165 5.38 21.05 18.39
N PRO A 166 6.50 21.42 19.03
CA PRO A 166 6.79 22.81 19.39
C PRO A 166 6.95 23.72 18.16
N ASN A 167 7.37 23.14 17.03
CA ASN A 167 7.46 23.81 15.73
C ASN A 167 6.14 23.78 14.93
N GLY A 168 5.07 23.20 15.51
CA GLY A 168 3.80 22.97 14.84
C GLY A 168 3.90 21.98 13.68
N HIS A 169 2.87 22.03 12.83
CA HIS A 169 2.77 21.22 11.62
C HIS A 169 1.80 21.83 10.62
N ASP A 170 1.74 21.26 9.42
CA ASP A 170 1.08 21.80 8.24
C ASP A 170 0.02 20.83 7.67
N CYS A 171 -0.50 19.97 8.54
CA CYS A 171 -1.60 19.06 8.22
C CYS A 171 -2.85 19.84 7.84
N PRO A 172 -3.38 19.74 6.61
CA PRO A 172 -4.62 20.42 6.26
C PRO A 172 -5.76 20.01 7.23
N CYS A 173 -5.92 18.71 7.49
CA CYS A 173 -6.97 18.20 8.37
C CYS A 173 -6.93 18.77 9.81
N CYS A 174 -5.75 18.99 10.37
CA CYS A 174 -5.61 19.46 11.76
C CYS A 174 -5.43 20.98 11.87
N MET A 175 -4.93 21.64 10.82
CA MET A 175 -4.67 23.08 10.79
C MET A 175 -5.85 23.90 10.26
N HIS A 176 -6.89 23.26 9.72
CA HIS A 176 -8.11 23.94 9.26
C HIS A 176 -9.05 24.40 10.39
N ARG A 177 -8.78 24.06 11.66
CA ARG A 177 -9.58 24.49 12.81
C ARG A 177 -8.98 25.72 13.49
N GLU A 178 -9.83 26.53 14.12
CA GLU A 178 -9.42 27.72 14.89
C GLU A 178 -8.40 27.41 16.00
N HIS A 179 -8.32 26.14 16.42
CA HIS A 179 -7.36 25.63 17.40
C HIS A 179 -6.64 24.38 16.83
N PRO A 180 -5.35 24.48 16.49
CA PRO A 180 -4.58 23.34 15.98
C PRO A 180 -4.29 22.30 17.07
N ASN A 181 -4.52 21.03 16.72
CA ASN A 181 -4.33 19.85 17.59
C ASN A 181 -3.13 19.02 17.13
N MET A 182 -2.66 18.09 17.95
CA MET A 182 -1.64 17.10 17.59
C MET A 182 -2.03 16.29 16.35
N CYS A 183 -1.04 16.03 15.48
CA CYS A 183 -1.27 15.21 14.30
C CYS A 183 -1.16 13.72 14.60
N LYS A 184 -2.28 13.11 14.98
CA LYS A 184 -2.38 11.66 15.24
C LYS A 184 -1.93 10.81 14.06
N SER A 185 -2.11 11.27 12.82
CA SER A 185 -1.57 10.62 11.63
C SER A 185 -0.04 10.54 11.61
N ARG A 186 0.64 11.65 11.93
CA ARG A 186 2.12 11.68 12.00
C ARG A 186 2.62 10.76 13.11
N ILE A 187 1.92 10.72 14.24
CA ILE A 187 2.27 9.82 15.36
C ILE A 187 2.17 8.36 14.92
N ILE A 188 1.07 7.93 14.30
CA ILE A 188 0.93 6.56 13.78
C ILE A 188 2.02 6.25 12.74
N ALA A 189 2.32 7.19 11.83
CA ALA A 189 3.42 7.01 10.88
C ALA A 189 4.75 6.77 11.59
N ARG A 190 5.08 7.55 12.64
CA ARG A 190 6.29 7.34 13.46
C ARG A 190 6.30 5.98 14.14
N LEU A 191 5.17 5.56 14.71
CA LEU A 191 5.02 4.25 15.35
C LEU A 191 5.26 3.10 14.38
N LEU A 192 4.72 3.16 13.17
CA LEU A 192 4.94 2.16 12.12
C LEU A 192 6.42 2.09 11.68
N HIS A 193 7.15 3.20 11.75
CA HIS A 193 8.58 3.22 11.43
C HIS A 193 9.47 2.79 12.60
N SER A 194 9.01 2.90 13.85
CA SER A 194 9.79 2.50 15.03
C SER A 194 9.47 1.09 15.53
N THR A 195 8.29 0.57 15.21
CA THR A 195 7.87 -0.76 15.64
C THR A 195 8.69 -1.87 14.99
N ARG A 196 8.84 -2.98 15.72
CA ARG A 196 9.42 -4.24 15.24
C ARG A 196 8.34 -5.29 14.93
N LEU A 197 7.07 -4.90 14.98
CA LEU A 197 5.98 -5.76 14.61
C LEU A 197 6.08 -6.16 13.13
N VAL A 198 5.95 -7.46 12.86
CA VAL A 198 5.85 -8.00 11.50
C VAL A 198 4.40 -7.93 11.07
N ASP A 199 4.14 -7.30 9.91
CA ASP A 199 2.80 -7.23 9.31
C ASP A 199 1.71 -6.64 10.25
N PRO A 200 1.95 -5.48 10.93
CA PRO A 200 1.01 -4.91 11.88
C PRO A 200 -0.26 -4.37 11.22
N THR A 201 -1.39 -4.68 11.86
CA THR A 201 -2.69 -4.05 11.62
C THR A 201 -2.90 -2.96 12.65
N VAL A 202 -3.20 -1.74 12.20
CA VAL A 202 -3.42 -0.61 13.10
C VAL A 202 -4.87 -0.62 13.57
N VAL A 203 -5.08 -0.49 14.87
CA VAL A 203 -6.39 -0.25 15.47
C VAL A 203 -6.32 1.07 16.22
N PHE A 204 -6.95 2.10 15.67
CA PHE A 204 -7.04 3.41 16.32
C PHE A 204 -8.38 3.50 17.08
N VAL A 205 -8.34 3.95 18.33
CA VAL A 205 -9.52 4.16 19.18
C VAL A 205 -9.59 5.62 19.56
N GLY A 206 -10.72 6.29 19.28
CA GLY A 206 -10.88 7.70 19.60
C GLY A 206 -12.32 8.18 19.52
N ASP A 207 -12.54 9.41 19.95
CA ASP A 207 -13.85 10.06 20.11
C ASP A 207 -13.90 11.47 19.48
N GLY A 208 -12.76 12.16 19.37
CA GLY A 208 -12.68 13.56 18.98
C GLY A 208 -12.68 13.77 17.48
N SER A 209 -13.10 14.96 17.01
CA SER A 209 -13.08 15.24 15.57
C SER A 209 -11.66 15.32 14.99
N ASN A 210 -10.62 15.42 15.81
CA ASN A 210 -9.19 15.31 15.43
C ASN A 210 -8.78 13.87 15.09
N ASP A 211 -9.51 12.85 15.58
CA ASP A 211 -9.31 11.43 15.24
C ASP A 211 -9.72 11.07 13.82
N TYR A 212 -10.37 11.99 13.13
CA TYR A 212 -10.70 11.85 11.72
C TYR A 212 -9.45 11.90 10.83
N CYS A 213 -8.37 12.55 11.29
CA CYS A 213 -7.13 12.69 10.53
C CYS A 213 -6.47 11.33 10.19
N PRO A 214 -6.30 10.38 11.13
CA PRO A 214 -5.87 9.01 10.83
C PRO A 214 -6.71 8.30 9.77
N VAL A 215 -8.04 8.45 9.81
CA VAL A 215 -8.95 7.80 8.84
C VAL A 215 -8.70 8.29 7.41
N LEU A 216 -8.34 9.56 7.26
CA LEU A 216 -8.05 10.17 5.96
C LEU A 216 -6.64 9.92 5.43
N ASN A 217 -5.67 9.70 6.32
CA ASN A 217 -4.25 9.79 5.95
C ASN A 217 -3.40 8.56 6.34
N MET A 218 -3.90 7.66 7.19
CA MET A 218 -3.09 6.55 7.71
C MET A 218 -3.78 5.20 7.65
N LEU A 219 -5.06 5.12 8.04
CA LEU A 219 -5.72 3.84 8.26
C LEU A 219 -6.13 3.20 6.93
N ARG A 220 -5.42 2.15 6.56
CA ARG A 220 -5.53 1.40 5.29
C ARG A 220 -6.74 0.44 5.33
N PRO A 221 -7.10 -0.20 4.20
CA PRO A 221 -8.24 -1.13 4.16
C PRO A 221 -8.18 -2.28 5.18
N ARG A 222 -6.98 -2.72 5.57
CA ARG A 222 -6.80 -3.71 6.64
C ARG A 222 -6.96 -3.19 8.07
N ASP A 223 -6.83 -1.88 8.27
CA ASP A 223 -6.77 -1.24 9.58
C ASP A 223 -8.18 -0.92 10.10
N PHE A 224 -8.27 -0.51 11.37
CA PHE A 224 -9.55 -0.23 12.03
C PHE A 224 -9.57 1.11 12.75
N MET A 225 -10.71 1.80 12.65
CA MET A 225 -11.13 2.90 13.50
C MET A 225 -12.26 2.45 14.42
N LEU A 226 -12.02 2.49 15.73
CA LEU A 226 -13.03 2.29 16.76
C LEU A 226 -13.50 3.66 17.26
N ALA A 227 -14.54 4.17 16.61
CA ALA A 227 -15.05 5.52 16.80
C ALA A 227 -16.12 5.57 17.90
N ARG A 228 -15.95 6.47 18.87
CA ARG A 228 -16.91 6.60 19.97
C ARG A 228 -18.24 7.15 19.47
N ARG A 229 -19.31 6.42 19.74
CA ARG A 229 -20.67 6.73 19.30
C ARG A 229 -21.19 7.97 20.01
N CYS A 230 -21.82 8.86 19.23
CA CYS A 230 -22.37 10.16 19.69
C CYS A 230 -21.32 11.23 20.05
N PHE A 231 -20.04 10.93 19.87
CA PHE A 231 -18.94 11.90 20.03
C PHE A 231 -18.61 12.59 18.69
N PRO A 232 -17.79 13.67 18.70
CA PRO A 232 -17.53 14.45 17.49
C PRO A 232 -17.00 13.64 16.30
N ILE A 233 -16.18 12.60 16.52
CA ILE A 233 -15.70 11.70 15.45
C ILE A 233 -16.85 11.02 14.69
N HIS A 234 -17.91 10.61 15.40
CA HIS A 234 -19.06 9.96 14.81
C HIS A 234 -19.77 10.90 13.83
N LYS A 235 -19.83 12.20 14.15
CA LYS A 235 -20.43 13.22 13.28
C LYS A 235 -19.60 13.43 12.01
N GLU A 236 -18.27 13.45 12.12
CA GLU A 236 -17.38 13.56 10.95
C GLU A 236 -17.54 12.36 10.01
N LEU A 237 -17.55 11.15 10.58
CA LEU A 237 -17.68 9.90 9.82
C LEU A 237 -19.08 9.68 9.23
N ALA A 238 -20.11 10.27 9.82
CA ALA A 238 -21.48 10.18 9.30
C ALA A 238 -21.78 11.22 8.20
N ASN A 239 -20.94 12.25 8.04
CA ASN A 239 -21.18 13.34 7.11
C ASN A 239 -21.14 12.88 5.65
N ARG A 240 -22.28 13.00 4.95
CA ARG A 240 -22.45 12.60 3.54
C ARG A 240 -21.59 13.39 2.54
N LYS A 241 -21.08 14.56 2.93
CA LYS A 241 -20.22 15.40 2.09
C LYS A 241 -18.73 15.15 2.32
N SER A 242 -18.37 14.47 3.41
CA SER A 242 -16.99 14.21 3.78
C SER A 242 -16.50 12.88 3.22
N VAL A 243 -15.18 12.71 3.15
CA VAL A 243 -14.53 11.48 2.69
C VAL A 243 -14.32 10.54 3.90
N GLY A 244 -15.06 9.45 4.07
CA GLY A 244 -14.97 8.67 5.32
C GLY A 244 -13.85 7.62 5.38
N GLY A 245 -12.84 7.68 4.49
CA GLY A 245 -11.70 6.77 4.51
C GLY A 245 -11.97 5.39 3.90
N CYS A 246 -11.00 4.47 4.03
CA CYS A 246 -11.07 3.11 3.48
C CYS A 246 -10.90 1.98 4.51
N CYS A 247 -10.55 2.29 5.76
CA CYS A 247 -10.38 1.31 6.85
C CYS A 247 -11.71 0.71 7.34
N GLY A 248 -11.63 -0.35 8.15
CA GLY A 248 -12.79 -0.84 8.90
C GLY A 248 -13.22 0.16 9.97
N ILE A 249 -14.51 0.45 10.09
CA ILE A 249 -15.03 1.34 11.14
C ILE A 249 -16.05 0.59 11.99
N ALA A 250 -15.89 0.66 13.31
CA ALA A 250 -16.87 0.21 14.28
C ALA A 250 -17.20 1.33 15.27
N LEU A 251 -18.48 1.40 15.64
CA LEU A 251 -18.98 2.34 16.63
C LEU A 251 -19.11 1.67 18.00
N TRP A 252 -18.57 2.29 19.05
CA TRP A 252 -18.65 1.79 20.43
C TRP A 252 -19.22 2.86 21.37
N SER A 253 -19.96 2.47 22.40
CA SER A 253 -20.60 3.43 23.33
C SER A 253 -20.01 3.38 24.76
N ASN A 254 -19.50 2.22 25.16
CA ASN A 254 -18.93 1.93 26.48
C ASN A 254 -17.79 0.89 26.35
N ALA A 255 -17.09 0.61 27.44
CA ALA A 255 -15.94 -0.31 27.40
C ALA A 255 -16.30 -1.77 27.06
N LYS A 256 -17.55 -2.22 27.33
CA LYS A 256 -18.00 -3.57 26.91
C LYS A 256 -18.12 -3.68 25.41
N ASP A 257 -18.70 -2.67 24.74
CA ASP A 257 -18.78 -2.62 23.28
C ASP A 257 -17.37 -2.61 22.67
N LEU A 258 -16.46 -1.83 23.27
CA LEU A 258 -15.07 -1.74 22.83
C LEU A 258 -14.34 -3.08 22.97
N LEU A 259 -14.52 -3.79 24.08
CA LEU A 259 -14.00 -5.14 24.28
C LEU A 259 -14.53 -6.12 23.21
N GLN A 260 -15.83 -6.07 22.88
CA GLN A 260 -16.39 -6.91 21.82
C GLN A 260 -15.79 -6.60 20.45
N CYS A 261 -15.52 -5.33 20.14
CA CYS A 261 -14.83 -4.94 18.92
C CYS A 261 -13.43 -5.55 18.84
N PHE A 262 -12.64 -5.46 19.91
CA PHE A 262 -11.30 -6.08 19.96
C PHE A 262 -11.38 -7.61 19.86
N GLN A 263 -12.32 -8.24 20.57
CA GLN A 263 -12.54 -9.68 20.48
C GLN A 263 -12.93 -10.13 19.07
N HIS A 264 -13.63 -9.29 18.30
CA HIS A 264 -13.95 -9.54 16.90
C HIS A 264 -12.72 -9.39 15.99
N ILE A 265 -11.97 -8.29 16.13
CA ILE A 265 -10.82 -7.97 15.27
C ILE A 265 -9.67 -8.97 15.49
N LEU A 266 -9.41 -9.38 16.74
CA LEU A 266 -8.29 -10.26 17.10
C LEU A 266 -8.63 -11.77 17.00
N LYS A 267 -9.78 -12.15 16.42
CA LYS A 267 -10.18 -13.57 16.30
C LYS A 267 -9.15 -14.40 15.54
N PRO A 268 -8.75 -15.58 16.05
CA PRO A 268 -7.81 -16.47 15.35
C PRO A 268 -8.26 -16.89 13.95
N SER A 269 -9.56 -17.08 13.73
CA SER A 269 -10.14 -17.51 12.45
C SER A 269 -10.00 -16.47 11.33
N GLY A 270 -9.76 -15.20 11.67
CA GLY A 270 -9.54 -14.12 10.70
C GLY A 270 -8.06 -13.90 10.37
N ARG A 271 -7.14 -14.69 10.93
CA ARG A 271 -5.70 -14.53 10.70
C ARG A 271 -5.34 -14.97 9.29
N LEU A 272 -4.53 -14.14 8.65
CA LEU A 272 -3.93 -14.48 7.37
C LEU A 272 -2.93 -15.63 7.49
N PRO A 273 -2.78 -16.44 6.44
CA PRO A 273 -1.66 -17.34 6.32
C PRO A 273 -0.32 -16.58 6.34
N PRO A 274 0.79 -17.25 6.69
CA PRO A 274 2.12 -16.67 6.62
C PRO A 274 2.47 -16.16 5.21
N LEU A 275 3.23 -15.07 5.17
CA LEU A 275 3.85 -14.57 3.94
C LEU A 275 4.80 -15.63 3.35
N ALA A 276 4.78 -15.78 2.03
CA ALA A 276 5.77 -16.58 1.32
C ALA A 276 7.14 -15.87 1.35
N ARG A 277 8.15 -16.51 1.93
CA ARG A 277 9.54 -15.99 1.95
C ARG A 277 10.35 -16.57 0.80
N PHE A 278 11.44 -15.89 0.44
CA PHE A 278 12.35 -16.35 -0.61
C PHE A 278 12.86 -17.78 -0.38
N ARG A 279 13.05 -18.17 0.88
CA ARG A 279 13.43 -19.53 1.27
C ARG A 279 12.44 -20.04 2.31
N ASP A 280 11.40 -20.75 1.86
CA ASP A 280 10.38 -21.41 2.72
C ASP A 280 10.23 -22.95 2.61
N VAL A 281 10.38 -23.62 1.44
CA VAL A 281 10.36 -25.12 1.34
C VAL A 281 11.62 -25.80 0.78
N GLY A 282 12.20 -25.29 -0.31
CA GLY A 282 13.42 -25.89 -0.83
C GLY A 282 14.19 -25.03 -1.82
N PRO A 283 15.43 -25.42 -2.14
CA PRO A 283 16.28 -24.69 -3.08
C PRO A 283 15.75 -24.70 -4.53
N ARG A 284 14.81 -25.61 -4.85
CA ARG A 284 14.22 -25.77 -6.19
C ARG A 284 12.90 -25.03 -6.38
N GLU A 285 12.38 -24.39 -5.34
CA GLU A 285 11.20 -23.55 -5.46
C GLU A 285 11.51 -22.33 -6.31
N PHE A 286 10.49 -21.83 -7.01
CA PHE A 286 10.66 -20.75 -7.96
C PHE A 286 11.07 -19.44 -7.29
N ARG A 287 10.59 -19.18 -6.08
CA ARG A 287 11.05 -18.06 -5.24
C ARG A 287 12.53 -18.17 -4.85
N SER A 288 13.00 -19.38 -4.50
CA SER A 288 14.42 -19.64 -4.22
C SER A 288 15.28 -19.43 -5.47
N VAL A 289 14.85 -19.95 -6.62
CA VAL A 289 15.51 -19.75 -7.92
C VAL A 289 15.48 -18.27 -8.32
N THR A 290 14.40 -17.56 -8.00
CA THR A 290 14.30 -16.12 -8.27
C THR A 290 15.38 -15.34 -7.52
N LEU A 291 15.59 -15.63 -6.23
CA LEU A 291 16.66 -15.02 -5.44
C LEU A 291 18.06 -15.39 -5.95
N LEU A 292 18.32 -16.69 -6.15
CA LEU A 292 19.68 -17.19 -6.39
C LEU A 292 20.15 -17.03 -7.84
N GLU A 293 19.23 -16.99 -8.80
CA GLU A 293 19.56 -16.99 -10.23
C GLU A 293 18.97 -15.78 -10.96
N ARG A 294 17.66 -15.56 -10.86
CA ARG A 294 16.97 -14.55 -11.70
C ARG A 294 17.34 -13.12 -11.34
N MET A 295 17.33 -12.77 -10.06
CA MET A 295 17.74 -11.44 -9.57
C MET A 295 19.19 -11.11 -9.96
N PRO A 296 20.19 -12.00 -9.73
CA PRO A 296 21.54 -11.82 -10.26
C PRO A 296 21.62 -11.63 -11.78
N ASN A 297 20.82 -12.35 -12.56
CA ASN A 297 20.78 -12.21 -14.02
C ASN A 297 20.19 -10.88 -14.47
N VAL A 298 19.18 -10.35 -13.77
CA VAL A 298 18.66 -8.99 -13.99
C VAL A 298 19.75 -7.96 -13.73
N LEU A 299 20.53 -8.09 -12.65
CA LEU A 299 21.64 -7.18 -12.34
C LEU A 299 22.72 -7.18 -13.43
N SER A 300 23.15 -8.37 -13.89
CA SER A 300 24.19 -8.47 -14.93
C SER A 300 23.74 -7.76 -16.21
N ARG A 301 22.51 -8.03 -16.69
CA ARG A 301 21.96 -7.37 -17.89
C ARG A 301 21.80 -5.87 -17.70
N THR A 302 21.27 -5.44 -16.56
CA THR A 302 21.08 -4.02 -16.24
C THR A 302 22.43 -3.29 -16.25
N LEU A 303 23.45 -3.88 -15.64
CA LEU A 303 24.80 -3.30 -15.58
C LEU A 303 25.42 -3.20 -16.98
N GLU A 304 25.40 -4.30 -17.74
CA GLU A 304 25.94 -4.37 -19.11
C GLU A 304 25.33 -3.31 -20.03
N SER A 305 24.01 -3.17 -20.04
CA SER A 305 23.28 -2.19 -20.86
C SER A 305 23.50 -0.73 -20.42
N ASN A 306 24.01 -0.49 -19.21
CA ASN A 306 24.12 0.85 -18.63
C ASN A 306 25.55 1.26 -18.24
N LEU A 307 26.59 0.49 -18.63
CA LEU A 307 27.99 0.70 -18.22
C LEU A 307 28.52 2.14 -18.41
N ALA A 308 28.07 2.84 -19.45
CA ALA A 308 28.49 4.19 -19.76
C ALA A 308 27.94 5.26 -18.80
N TRP A 309 26.85 4.95 -18.09
CA TRP A 309 26.07 5.91 -17.31
C TRP A 309 26.13 5.64 -15.80
N VAL A 310 26.52 4.43 -15.40
CA VAL A 310 26.67 4.08 -13.98
C VAL A 310 28.02 4.56 -13.45
N SER A 311 28.01 5.24 -12.31
CA SER A 311 29.24 5.68 -11.62
C SER A 311 30.09 4.50 -11.13
N ALA A 312 31.38 4.72 -10.86
CA ALA A 312 32.26 3.66 -10.34
C ALA A 312 31.73 3.06 -9.03
N GLU A 313 31.17 3.89 -8.15
CA GLU A 313 30.54 3.43 -6.91
C GLU A 313 29.24 2.67 -7.16
N GLY A 314 28.38 3.14 -8.07
CA GLY A 314 27.18 2.42 -8.48
C GLY A 314 27.50 1.02 -9.03
N LYS A 315 28.55 0.88 -9.85
CA LYS A 315 29.03 -0.42 -10.37
C LYS A 315 29.44 -1.36 -9.24
N ARG A 316 30.27 -0.85 -8.32
CA ARG A 316 30.73 -1.61 -7.14
C ARG A 316 29.56 -2.11 -6.29
N LEU A 317 28.55 -1.28 -6.07
CA LEU A 317 27.37 -1.61 -5.27
C LEU A 317 26.45 -2.62 -5.99
N LEU A 318 26.24 -2.49 -7.30
CA LEU A 318 25.48 -3.45 -8.10
C LEU A 318 26.15 -4.84 -8.12
N GLU A 319 27.47 -4.89 -8.27
CA GLU A 319 28.25 -6.14 -8.19
C GLU A 319 28.17 -6.75 -6.78
N ALA A 320 28.30 -5.95 -5.73
CA ALA A 320 28.14 -6.41 -4.35
C ALA A 320 26.72 -6.95 -4.08
N LEU A 321 25.68 -6.30 -4.60
CA LEU A 321 24.30 -6.75 -4.49
C LEU A 321 24.08 -8.10 -5.20
N ARG A 322 24.73 -8.30 -6.35
CA ARG A 322 24.68 -9.56 -7.10
C ARG A 322 25.28 -10.72 -6.31
N GLU A 323 26.43 -10.51 -5.68
CA GLU A 323 27.06 -11.55 -4.85
C GLU A 323 26.28 -11.76 -3.54
N ALA A 324 25.74 -10.69 -2.95
CA ALA A 324 24.94 -10.75 -1.72
C ALA A 324 23.65 -11.58 -1.88
N THR A 325 22.93 -11.40 -2.99
CA THR A 325 21.71 -12.17 -3.30
C THR A 325 22.03 -13.65 -3.52
N ARG A 326 23.10 -13.98 -4.27
CA ARG A 326 23.58 -15.36 -4.45
C ARG A 326 24.01 -16.04 -3.15
N ALA A 327 24.71 -15.30 -2.29
CA ALA A 327 25.27 -15.84 -1.05
C ALA A 327 24.26 -15.87 0.11
N ASN A 328 23.00 -15.46 -0.10
CA ASN A 328 22.04 -15.22 0.98
C ASN A 328 22.64 -14.36 2.11
N ALA A 329 23.34 -13.29 1.71
CA ALA A 329 24.00 -12.37 2.64
C ALA A 329 22.98 -11.47 3.33
N PRO A 330 23.38 -10.74 4.39
CA PRO A 330 22.56 -9.67 4.96
C PRO A 330 22.13 -8.65 3.90
N VAL A 331 20.89 -8.17 4.02
CA VAL A 331 20.29 -7.18 3.12
C VAL A 331 20.95 -5.83 3.33
N SER A 332 21.32 -5.17 2.24
CA SER A 332 21.96 -3.85 2.29
C SER A 332 20.97 -2.74 2.61
N PRO A 333 21.38 -1.72 3.39
CA PRO A 333 20.62 -0.47 3.49
C PRO A 333 20.58 0.27 2.15
N LEU A 334 19.61 1.16 1.98
CA LEU A 334 19.57 2.06 0.84
C LEU A 334 20.69 3.11 0.94
N PRO A 335 21.18 3.68 -0.18
CA PRO A 335 22.16 4.76 -0.16
C PRO A 335 21.83 5.90 0.82
N GLY A 336 22.78 6.24 1.70
CA GLY A 336 22.60 7.29 2.72
C GLY A 336 22.00 6.80 4.06
N GLN A 337 21.51 5.56 4.15
CA GLN A 337 21.09 4.94 5.41
C GLN A 337 22.25 4.17 6.05
N LEU A 338 22.43 4.25 7.38
CA LEU A 338 23.41 3.41 8.06
C LEU A 338 22.90 2.00 8.34
N ASN A 339 21.59 1.84 8.56
CA ASN A 339 20.97 0.53 8.81
C ASN A 339 19.74 0.33 7.92
N VAL A 340 19.38 -0.92 7.65
CA VAL A 340 18.12 -1.24 6.97
C VAL A 340 16.93 -0.73 7.78
N PRO A 341 15.81 -0.35 7.13
CA PRO A 341 14.58 0.06 7.81
C PRO A 341 14.13 -0.90 8.93
N PRO A 342 13.59 -0.41 10.07
CA PRO A 342 13.16 -1.26 11.19
C PRO A 342 12.18 -2.38 10.83
N TRP A 343 11.28 -2.14 9.87
CA TRP A 343 10.37 -3.17 9.36
C TRP A 343 11.10 -4.36 8.71
N LEU A 344 12.27 -4.14 8.09
CA LEU A 344 13.14 -5.21 7.58
C LEU A 344 13.86 -5.91 8.73
N GLN A 345 14.35 -5.16 9.72
CA GLN A 345 15.02 -5.73 10.91
C GLN A 345 14.13 -6.72 11.64
N ALA A 346 12.80 -6.53 11.63
CA ALA A 346 11.86 -7.46 12.23
C ALA A 346 11.95 -8.90 11.69
N TYR A 347 12.45 -9.08 10.46
CA TYR A 347 12.64 -10.39 9.83
C TYR A 347 13.98 -11.05 10.17
N SER A 348 14.89 -10.39 10.88
CA SER A 348 16.21 -10.99 11.23
C SER A 348 16.08 -12.20 12.16
N ASN A 349 14.99 -12.26 12.94
CA ASN A 349 14.67 -13.36 13.84
C ASN A 349 13.90 -14.51 13.15
N ALA A 350 13.63 -14.42 11.84
CA ALA A 350 12.95 -15.46 11.10
C ALA A 350 13.87 -16.69 10.95
N PRO A 351 13.46 -17.91 11.34
CA PRO A 351 14.31 -19.08 11.13
C PRO A 351 14.47 -19.37 9.64
N GLU A 352 15.70 -19.72 9.26
CA GLU A 352 16.00 -20.32 7.96
C GLU A 352 15.82 -21.83 8.02
N PHE A 353 15.66 -22.45 6.86
CA PHE A 353 15.56 -23.90 6.76
C PHE A 353 16.86 -24.65 6.93
N ASP A 354 17.98 -23.96 6.74
CA ASP A 354 19.28 -24.43 7.16
C ASP A 354 19.57 -23.76 8.51
N SER A 355 19.27 -24.45 9.60
CA SER A 355 19.39 -23.92 10.96
C SER A 355 20.83 -23.49 11.26
N ARG A 356 21.07 -22.17 11.33
CA ARG A 356 22.20 -21.60 12.08
C ARG A 356 21.63 -20.80 13.23
N LYS A 357 22.11 -21.08 14.45
CA LYS A 357 21.70 -20.38 15.68
C LYS A 357 22.02 -18.88 15.58
N GLY A 358 21.06 -18.08 16.03
CA GLY A 358 21.01 -16.63 15.88
C GLY A 358 22.18 -15.87 16.53
N CYS A 359 22.39 -14.67 16.01
CA CYS A 359 23.19 -13.63 16.63
C CYS A 359 22.20 -12.62 17.24
N ASP A 360 22.25 -12.42 18.55
CA ASP A 360 21.51 -11.35 19.23
C ASP A 360 22.22 -10.02 18.96
N ASN A 361 21.68 -9.21 18.02
CA ASN A 361 21.72 -7.74 18.02
C ASN A 361 21.00 -7.17 16.78
N CYS A 362 20.88 -5.84 16.70
CA CYS A 362 20.22 -5.07 15.63
C CYS A 362 20.81 -5.33 14.22
N GLU A 363 20.66 -6.53 13.68
CA GLU A 363 21.24 -6.97 12.41
C GLU A 363 20.22 -6.95 11.28
N ALA A 364 20.68 -6.62 10.07
CA ALA A 364 19.88 -6.71 8.86
C ALA A 364 19.49 -8.18 8.59
N PRO A 365 18.24 -8.47 8.16
CA PRO A 365 17.87 -9.81 7.77
C PRO A 365 18.70 -10.27 6.57
N ARG A 366 18.85 -11.57 6.39
CA ARG A 366 19.34 -12.16 5.15
C ARG A 366 18.25 -12.14 4.09
N TRP A 367 18.65 -12.15 2.82
CA TRP A 367 17.70 -12.15 1.69
C TRP A 367 16.66 -13.26 1.77
N GLY A 368 17.05 -14.47 2.18
CA GLY A 368 16.20 -15.65 2.31
C GLY A 368 15.16 -15.54 3.43
N GLN A 369 15.39 -14.67 4.42
CA GLN A 369 14.46 -14.42 5.52
C GLN A 369 13.32 -13.48 5.12
N LEU A 370 13.47 -12.73 4.03
CA LEU A 370 12.46 -11.77 3.59
C LEU A 370 11.26 -12.45 2.92
N PRO A 371 10.04 -11.92 3.12
CA PRO A 371 8.91 -12.18 2.23
C PRO A 371 9.33 -11.91 0.78
N TRP A 372 9.02 -12.84 -0.12
CA TRP A 372 9.43 -12.79 -1.52
C TRP A 372 8.95 -11.49 -2.17
N LEU A 373 7.66 -11.14 -2.03
CA LEU A 373 7.11 -9.89 -2.54
C LEU A 373 7.88 -8.66 -2.02
N HIS A 374 8.05 -8.51 -0.71
CA HIS A 374 8.68 -7.33 -0.13
C HIS A 374 10.17 -7.22 -0.52
N GLY A 375 10.90 -8.32 -0.50
CA GLY A 375 12.32 -8.33 -0.80
C GLY A 375 12.61 -8.12 -2.29
N GLU A 376 11.79 -8.67 -3.20
CA GLU A 376 11.94 -8.43 -4.63
C GLU A 376 11.66 -6.95 -4.99
N ILE A 377 10.66 -6.33 -4.36
CA ILE A 377 10.38 -4.89 -4.53
C ILE A 377 11.54 -4.04 -3.99
N TYR A 378 12.03 -4.35 -2.78
CA TYR A 378 13.17 -3.64 -2.19
C TYR A 378 14.44 -3.75 -3.05
N PHE A 379 14.65 -4.90 -3.70
CA PHE A 379 15.72 -5.09 -4.66
C PHE A 379 15.64 -4.15 -5.87
N TYR A 380 14.46 -3.92 -6.44
CA TYR A 380 14.32 -2.95 -7.54
C TYR A 380 14.58 -1.51 -7.10
N HIS A 381 14.26 -1.16 -5.84
CA HIS A 381 14.67 0.13 -5.25
C HIS A 381 16.19 0.25 -5.15
N LEU A 382 16.89 -0.80 -4.67
CA LEU A 382 18.35 -0.81 -4.63
C LEU A 382 18.97 -0.66 -6.03
N ILE A 383 18.47 -1.40 -7.02
CA ILE A 383 18.94 -1.28 -8.41
C ILE A 383 18.78 0.16 -8.91
N ALA A 384 17.59 0.72 -8.77
CA ALA A 384 17.32 2.06 -9.28
C ALA A 384 18.25 3.10 -8.67
N GLN A 385 18.43 3.03 -7.36
CA GLN A 385 19.27 4.00 -6.65
C GLN A 385 20.76 3.79 -6.89
N TYR A 386 21.25 2.55 -6.99
CA TYR A 386 22.65 2.27 -7.31
C TYR A 386 23.00 2.65 -8.75
N THR A 387 22.10 2.41 -9.70
CA THR A 387 22.27 2.81 -11.11
C THR A 387 22.32 4.34 -11.25
N LEU A 388 21.50 5.06 -10.49
CA LEU A 388 21.42 6.52 -10.52
C LEU A 388 22.41 7.21 -9.56
N LEU A 389 23.29 6.49 -8.88
CA LEU A 389 24.20 7.08 -7.88
C LEU A 389 25.27 7.97 -8.55
N GLN A 390 25.55 9.14 -7.96
CA GLN A 390 26.66 10.01 -8.38
C GLN A 390 28.02 9.50 -7.86
N GLY A 391 29.08 9.72 -8.63
CA GLY A 391 30.39 9.06 -8.43
C GLY A 391 31.35 9.73 -7.45
N SER A 392 31.11 10.98 -7.06
CA SER A 392 31.88 11.66 -6.02
C SER A 392 31.07 11.69 -4.72
N ARG A 393 31.74 11.47 -3.58
CA ARG A 393 31.23 11.96 -2.30
C ARG A 393 31.16 13.48 -2.44
N THR A 394 30.02 14.02 -2.86
CA THR A 394 29.76 15.44 -2.71
C THR A 394 29.89 15.72 -1.23
N GLU A 395 30.90 16.52 -0.84
CA GLU A 395 30.89 17.17 0.46
C GLU A 395 29.49 17.76 0.63
N VAL A 396 28.82 17.34 1.69
CA VAL A 396 27.47 17.81 1.99
C VAL A 396 27.60 19.32 2.16
N SER A 397 27.17 20.10 1.15
CA SER A 397 27.06 21.54 1.32
C SER A 397 26.09 21.76 2.48
N GLU A 398 26.49 22.54 3.48
CA GLU A 398 25.66 22.84 4.66
C GLU A 398 24.27 23.41 4.30
N ASP A 399 24.10 23.89 3.06
CA ASP A 399 22.89 24.51 2.53
C ASP A 399 22.07 23.62 1.55
N GLY A 400 22.40 22.33 1.39
CA GLY A 400 21.74 21.43 0.44
C GLY A 400 20.43 20.82 0.96
N VAL A 401 19.33 20.94 0.21
CA VAL A 401 18.03 20.31 0.54
C VAL A 401 18.15 18.79 0.50
N ALA A 402 17.80 18.14 1.61
CA ALA A 402 17.93 16.71 1.84
C ALA A 402 16.63 15.94 1.51
N VAL A 403 16.71 14.87 0.71
CA VAL A 403 15.53 14.07 0.27
C VAL A 403 15.53 12.70 0.98
N PRO A 404 14.40 12.23 1.53
CA PRO A 404 14.41 11.04 2.37
C PRO A 404 14.43 9.81 1.46
N ASN A 405 15.28 8.87 1.80
CA ASN A 405 15.35 7.59 1.12
C ASN A 405 14.49 6.57 1.87
N ILE A 406 13.17 6.56 1.64
CA ILE A 406 12.23 5.71 2.40
C ILE A 406 11.54 4.71 1.48
N VAL A 407 11.66 3.44 1.85
CA VAL A 407 10.94 2.30 1.26
C VAL A 407 10.26 1.56 2.40
N SER A 408 8.94 1.42 2.34
CA SER A 408 8.15 0.89 3.45
C SER A 408 6.93 0.11 2.96
N PRO A 409 6.59 -1.03 3.60
CA PRO A 409 5.38 -1.78 3.29
C PRO A 409 4.12 -1.06 3.77
N TYR A 410 4.28 -0.07 4.64
CA TYR A 410 3.19 0.64 5.28
C TYR A 410 2.77 1.85 4.46
N ALA A 411 2.55 1.73 3.14
CA ALA A 411 2.29 2.85 2.23
C ALA A 411 1.46 3.95 2.91
N VAL A 412 2.17 4.96 3.41
CA VAL A 412 1.62 6.04 4.22
C VAL A 412 1.12 7.09 3.24
N CYS A 413 -0.05 7.70 3.47
CA CYS A 413 -0.51 8.77 2.60
C CYS A 413 0.50 9.89 2.47
N THR A 414 0.33 10.62 1.39
CA THR A 414 1.15 11.74 1.01
C THR A 414 0.55 13.08 1.46
N ALA A 415 1.46 13.94 1.92
CA ALA A 415 1.32 15.35 2.32
C ALA A 415 0.20 15.72 3.31
N VAL A 416 0.30 15.17 4.52
CA VAL A 416 0.01 15.95 5.72
C VAL A 416 1.13 16.99 5.89
N GLY A 417 1.19 17.96 4.97
CA GLY A 417 2.16 19.05 5.02
C GLY A 417 2.65 19.68 3.72
N ASN A 418 1.77 20.38 3.00
CA ASN A 418 2.16 21.23 1.88
C ASN A 418 2.15 22.71 2.32
N CYS A 419 3.27 23.23 2.82
CA CYS A 419 3.56 24.64 2.65
C CYS A 419 3.80 24.91 1.16
N THR A 420 2.88 25.65 0.53
CA THR A 420 3.06 26.19 -0.83
C THR A 420 4.33 27.03 -0.87
N PHE A 421 5.38 26.55 -1.54
CA PHE A 421 6.47 27.41 -1.99
C PHE A 421 6.64 27.32 -3.51
N SER A 422 6.54 28.49 -4.14
CA SER A 422 6.74 28.72 -5.55
C SER A 422 8.24 28.64 -5.87
N GLN A 423 8.68 27.50 -6.44
CA GLN A 423 9.78 27.36 -7.39
C GLN A 423 10.23 25.88 -7.45
N THR A 424 9.53 25.08 -8.24
CA THR A 424 10.02 23.79 -8.74
C THR A 424 10.48 23.97 -10.19
N PRO A 425 11.70 23.53 -10.57
CA PRO A 425 12.08 23.42 -11.98
C PRO A 425 11.24 22.32 -12.65
N GLU A 426 10.48 22.71 -13.66
CA GLU A 426 9.74 21.85 -14.57
C GLU A 426 10.69 20.87 -15.29
N ALA A 427 10.32 19.58 -15.34
CA ALA A 427 10.48 18.64 -16.49
C ALA A 427 10.69 17.18 -16.05
N ALA A 428 9.61 16.48 -15.72
CA ALA A 428 9.43 15.06 -16.01
C ALA A 428 7.92 14.75 -16.01
N VAL A 429 7.29 14.97 -17.17
CA VAL A 429 5.97 14.46 -17.61
C VAL A 429 4.85 14.48 -16.54
N VAL A 430 4.36 15.67 -16.24
CA VAL A 430 3.04 15.86 -15.60
C VAL A 430 2.01 16.03 -16.72
N ALA A 431 1.08 15.09 -16.85
CA ALA A 431 -0.14 15.32 -17.61
C ALA A 431 -0.90 16.46 -16.91
N LYS A 432 -1.15 17.57 -17.61
CA LYS A 432 -1.98 18.69 -17.08
C LYS A 432 -3.33 18.14 -16.65
N GLY A 433 -3.51 17.95 -15.34
CA GLY A 433 -4.72 17.37 -14.75
C GLY A 433 -4.49 16.39 -13.60
N SER A 434 -3.27 15.87 -13.42
CA SER A 434 -2.88 15.07 -12.24
C SER A 434 -1.89 15.87 -11.40
N ILE A 435 -2.34 16.31 -10.22
CA ILE A 435 -1.54 17.13 -9.31
C ILE A 435 -0.49 16.23 -8.64
N PRO A 436 0.83 16.47 -8.80
CA PRO A 436 1.89 15.75 -8.09
C PRO A 436 2.06 16.26 -6.65
N GLN A 437 0.99 16.63 -5.95
CA GLN A 437 1.06 17.18 -4.59
C GLN A 437 1.27 16.11 -3.51
N GLN A 438 1.54 14.89 -3.92
CA GLN A 438 1.44 13.73 -3.09
C GLN A 438 2.70 12.86 -3.21
N SER A 439 3.85 13.50 -2.96
CA SER A 439 5.12 12.86 -2.61
C SER A 439 5.49 13.30 -1.20
N PHE A 440 5.95 12.37 -0.35
CA PHE A 440 6.41 12.64 1.00
C PHE A 440 7.60 13.61 0.95
N ASN A 441 7.37 14.87 1.29
CA ASN A 441 8.42 15.86 1.49
C ASN A 441 8.79 15.85 2.98
N PRO A 442 9.98 15.36 3.39
CA PRO A 442 10.40 15.33 4.78
C PRO A 442 11.11 16.63 5.16
N SER A 443 11.04 17.70 4.37
CA SER A 443 11.83 18.91 4.63
C SER A 443 11.54 19.52 6.02
N PHE A 444 10.41 19.14 6.65
CA PHE A 444 10.14 19.45 8.06
C PHE A 444 11.12 18.79 9.06
N LEU A 445 11.85 17.74 8.67
CA LEU A 445 12.95 17.14 9.43
C LEU A 445 14.27 17.91 9.25
N ALA A 446 14.30 18.95 8.41
CA ALA A 446 15.52 19.67 8.04
C ALA A 446 15.47 21.20 8.28
N GLU A 447 14.43 21.76 8.89
CA GLU A 447 14.34 23.21 9.13
C GLU A 447 14.84 23.61 10.53
N SER A 448 16.11 24.01 10.59
CA SER A 448 16.66 24.85 11.65
C SER A 448 16.36 26.32 11.31
N THR A 449 15.55 26.96 12.14
CA THR A 449 15.36 28.41 12.14
C THR A 449 16.69 29.12 12.39
N ARG A 450 17.31 29.70 11.34
CA ARG A 450 18.39 30.68 11.51
C ARG A 450 17.77 32.03 11.89
N GLY A 451 17.82 32.35 13.18
CA GLY A 451 17.55 33.69 13.71
C GLY A 451 18.12 33.81 15.13
N ASN A 452 19.27 34.48 15.25
CA ASN A 452 20.09 34.62 16.46
C ASN A 452 19.31 34.98 17.75
N GLY A 453 19.45 34.14 18.78
CA GLY A 453 19.12 34.46 20.17
C GLY A 453 18.74 33.23 20.99
N GLN A 454 19.71 32.63 21.68
CA GLN A 454 19.47 31.57 22.69
C GLN A 454 18.56 32.08 23.82
N PRO A 455 17.72 31.21 24.43
CA PRO A 455 18.23 30.29 25.44
C PRO A 455 17.88 28.82 25.21
N SER A 456 18.73 27.96 25.78
CA SER A 456 18.67 26.50 25.80
C SER A 456 17.32 25.93 26.23
N VAL A 457 16.82 24.95 25.48
CA VAL A 457 15.80 24.00 25.93
C VAL A 457 16.24 22.61 25.47
N ASP A 458 16.30 21.66 26.41
CA ASP A 458 16.82 20.30 26.27
C ASP A 458 16.17 19.47 25.16
N ASP A 459 17.01 18.73 24.41
CA ASP A 459 16.70 17.74 23.36
C ASP A 459 16.02 16.44 23.91
N GLY A 460 14.94 16.55 24.67
CA GLY A 460 14.34 15.42 25.39
C GLY A 460 12.94 15.01 24.92
N ILE A 461 12.81 14.17 23.90
CA ILE A 461 11.67 13.25 23.82
C ILE A 461 12.08 11.98 24.56
N LEU A 462 11.59 11.81 25.79
CA LEU A 462 11.83 10.63 26.61
C LEU A 462 11.03 9.43 26.08
N LEU A 463 11.72 8.51 25.43
CA LEU A 463 11.26 7.12 25.27
C LEU A 463 11.45 6.41 26.62
N LEU A 464 10.56 5.47 26.96
CA LEU A 464 10.64 4.70 28.22
C LEU A 464 11.81 3.70 28.30
N ASP A 465 12.75 3.78 27.36
CA ASP A 465 14.09 3.23 27.45
C ASP A 465 15.05 4.38 27.10
N SER A 466 15.80 4.84 28.09
CA SER A 466 16.54 6.11 28.11
C SER A 466 17.80 6.14 27.23
N THR A 467 17.76 5.55 26.03
CA THR A 467 18.97 5.30 25.23
C THR A 467 18.96 5.83 23.78
N ARG A 468 17.86 6.36 23.22
CA ARG A 468 17.80 6.73 21.78
C ARG A 468 16.97 7.99 21.48
N LYS A 469 17.40 8.86 20.54
CA LYS A 469 16.65 10.03 20.05
C LYS A 469 15.80 9.67 18.81
N PHE A 470 14.75 10.45 18.50
CA PHE A 470 13.89 10.24 17.33
C PHE A 470 14.67 10.28 15.99
N SER A 471 15.69 11.13 15.88
CA SER A 471 16.63 11.16 14.74
C SER A 471 17.40 9.86 14.55
N ASP A 472 17.60 9.10 15.63
CA ASP A 472 18.34 7.83 15.64
C ASP A 472 17.43 6.64 15.28
N ILE A 473 16.10 6.85 15.32
CA ILE A 473 15.06 5.83 15.16
C ILE A 473 14.33 5.98 13.82
N ALA A 474 14.00 7.20 13.40
CA ALA A 474 13.29 7.48 12.16
C ALA A 474 14.16 7.27 10.90
N GLY A 475 15.47 7.32 11.07
CA GLY A 475 16.43 6.73 10.16
C GLY A 475 17.51 6.10 11.03
N GLY A 476 17.86 4.84 10.79
CA GLY A 476 19.07 4.29 11.38
C GLY A 476 20.22 5.19 10.94
N VAL A 477 20.65 6.10 11.85
CA VAL A 477 21.66 7.14 11.67
C VAL A 477 21.89 7.50 10.19
N SER A 478 21.01 8.27 9.56
CA SER A 478 21.11 8.53 8.11
C SER A 478 21.84 9.86 7.84
N HIS A 479 22.89 9.83 7.03
CA HIS A 479 23.33 11.02 6.30
C HIS A 479 22.41 11.15 5.08
N VAL A 480 21.42 12.03 5.18
CA VAL A 480 20.41 12.19 4.13
C VAL A 480 21.08 12.75 2.87
N PRO A 481 20.87 12.15 1.70
CA PRO A 481 21.48 12.62 0.46
C PRO A 481 20.94 14.01 0.06
N GLY A 482 21.86 14.98 -0.08
CA GLY A 482 21.57 16.33 -0.56
C GLY A 482 21.39 16.42 -2.08
N SER A 483 21.06 17.61 -2.59
CA SER A 483 21.00 17.91 -4.02
C SER A 483 22.29 17.49 -4.74
N GLY A 484 22.17 16.65 -5.76
CA GLY A 484 23.31 16.13 -6.53
C GLY A 484 23.83 14.75 -6.10
N PHE A 485 23.19 14.08 -5.12
CA PHE A 485 23.55 12.72 -4.72
C PHE A 485 23.17 11.63 -5.75
N PHE A 486 22.06 11.85 -6.46
CA PHE A 486 21.64 11.02 -7.58
C PHE A 486 21.78 11.79 -8.90
N GLN A 487 21.98 11.05 -9.98
CA GLN A 487 21.89 11.54 -11.36
C GLN A 487 20.43 11.89 -11.69
N SER A 488 20.23 12.62 -12.77
CA SER A 488 18.87 12.88 -13.29
C SER A 488 18.14 11.58 -13.61
N TYR A 489 16.81 11.59 -13.48
CA TYR A 489 15.97 10.44 -13.79
C TYR A 489 16.32 9.86 -15.16
N ARG A 490 16.51 8.55 -15.21
CA ARG A 490 16.72 7.80 -16.45
C ARG A 490 16.07 6.44 -16.32
N ASP A 491 15.34 6.04 -17.36
CA ASP A 491 14.86 4.67 -17.47
C ASP A 491 15.98 3.77 -17.99
N PHE A 492 16.61 3.04 -17.07
CA PHE A 492 17.70 2.11 -17.35
C PHE A 492 17.23 0.77 -17.96
N PHE A 493 15.92 0.59 -18.16
CA PHE A 493 15.32 -0.52 -18.93
C PHE A 493 14.74 -0.07 -20.28
N ALA A 494 14.85 1.22 -20.64
CA ALA A 494 14.21 1.78 -21.84
C ALA A 494 14.55 1.03 -23.14
N ASP A 495 15.81 0.58 -23.30
CA ASP A 495 16.24 -0.15 -24.49
C ASP A 495 15.59 -1.53 -24.58
N GLU A 496 15.52 -2.28 -23.46
CA GLU A 496 14.83 -3.57 -23.40
C GLU A 496 13.33 -3.42 -23.70
N LYS A 497 12.70 -2.38 -23.12
CA LYS A 497 11.29 -2.05 -23.37
C LYS A 497 11.01 -1.73 -24.84
N ARG A 498 11.89 -0.94 -25.46
CA ARG A 498 11.81 -0.58 -26.89
C ARG A 498 12.01 -1.78 -27.80
N GLU A 499 12.93 -2.67 -27.46
CA GLU A 499 13.15 -3.91 -28.20
C GLU A 499 11.91 -4.80 -28.18
N VAL A 500 11.28 -4.99 -27.00
CA VAL A 500 10.02 -5.74 -26.86
C VAL A 500 8.95 -5.14 -27.77
N LEU A 501 8.76 -3.82 -27.73
CA LEU A 501 7.76 -3.15 -28.57
C LEU A 501 8.02 -3.38 -30.06
N ARG A 502 9.24 -3.13 -30.54
CA ARG A 502 9.60 -3.29 -31.95
C ARG A 502 9.46 -4.73 -32.43
N LYS A 503 9.84 -5.70 -31.60
CA LYS A 503 9.73 -7.13 -31.89
C LYS A 503 8.28 -7.55 -32.16
N PHE A 504 7.32 -6.99 -31.43
CA PHE A 504 5.91 -7.35 -31.56
C PHE A 504 5.08 -6.40 -32.43
N LEU A 505 5.65 -5.28 -32.88
CA LEU A 505 4.93 -4.25 -33.64
C LEU A 505 4.27 -4.83 -34.90
N ARG A 506 5.08 -5.37 -35.82
CA ARG A 506 4.56 -5.94 -37.07
C ARG A 506 3.77 -7.24 -36.88
N PRO A 507 4.27 -8.26 -36.15
CA PRO A 507 3.60 -9.56 -36.12
C PRO A 507 2.32 -9.55 -35.29
N LYS A 508 2.15 -8.63 -34.32
CA LYS A 508 1.05 -8.67 -33.35
C LYS A 508 0.26 -7.38 -33.24
N ILE A 509 0.94 -6.28 -32.93
CA ILE A 509 0.27 -5.00 -32.65
C ILE A 509 -0.45 -4.50 -33.90
N PHE A 510 0.19 -4.53 -35.06
CA PHE A 510 -0.43 -4.08 -36.31
C PHE A 510 -1.68 -4.89 -36.69
N PRO A 511 -1.68 -6.24 -36.71
CA PRO A 511 -2.90 -7.04 -36.89
C PRO A 511 -4.02 -6.73 -35.89
N MET A 512 -3.70 -6.62 -34.60
CA MET A 512 -4.67 -6.29 -33.55
C MET A 512 -5.37 -4.94 -33.82
N LEU A 513 -4.59 -3.92 -34.19
CA LEU A 513 -5.12 -2.58 -34.49
C LEU A 513 -5.88 -2.52 -35.82
N SER A 514 -5.49 -3.36 -36.80
CA SER A 514 -6.15 -3.44 -38.11
C SER A 514 -7.58 -3.94 -38.04
N CYS A 515 -7.97 -4.59 -36.95
CA CYS A 515 -9.36 -5.01 -36.70
C CYS A 515 -10.30 -3.85 -36.33
N ALA A 516 -9.76 -2.63 -36.12
CA ALA A 516 -10.46 -1.49 -35.53
C ALA A 516 -11.27 -1.89 -34.29
N PRO A 517 -10.64 -2.53 -33.29
CA PRO A 517 -11.34 -3.22 -32.19
C PRO A 517 -12.20 -2.27 -31.32
N TRP A 518 -11.88 -0.98 -31.29
CA TRP A 518 -12.64 0.03 -30.55
C TRP A 518 -14.03 0.34 -31.13
N GLU A 519 -14.32 -0.07 -32.37
CA GLU A 519 -15.64 0.12 -33.03
C GLU A 519 -16.56 -1.10 -32.91
N MET A 520 -16.06 -2.18 -32.28
CA MET A 520 -16.73 -3.48 -32.27
C MET A 520 -17.92 -3.57 -31.31
N GLY A 521 -18.86 -4.47 -31.59
CA GLY A 521 -19.94 -4.77 -30.67
C GLY A 521 -19.47 -5.50 -29.40
N ASP A 522 -20.42 -5.76 -28.51
CA ASP A 522 -20.21 -6.41 -27.22
C ASP A 522 -19.56 -7.81 -27.38
N GLU A 523 -19.77 -8.50 -28.50
CA GLU A 523 -19.18 -9.81 -28.78
C GLU A 523 -17.65 -9.81 -28.83
N PHE A 524 -17.01 -8.64 -28.98
CA PHE A 524 -15.56 -8.52 -29.07
C PHE A 524 -14.87 -8.29 -27.71
N VAL A 525 -15.63 -8.04 -26.65
CA VAL A 525 -15.08 -7.83 -25.29
C VAL A 525 -14.31 -9.05 -24.80
N GLU A 526 -14.84 -10.26 -25.05
CA GLU A 526 -14.13 -11.48 -24.66
C GLU A 526 -12.80 -11.66 -25.42
N VAL A 527 -12.69 -11.15 -26.64
CA VAL A 527 -11.43 -11.18 -27.41
C VAL A 527 -10.42 -10.22 -26.78
N MET A 528 -10.85 -8.99 -26.46
CA MET A 528 -9.99 -8.00 -25.80
C MET A 528 -9.51 -8.48 -24.42
N LEU A 529 -10.37 -9.10 -23.62
CA LEU A 529 -9.97 -9.66 -22.32
C LEU A 529 -8.92 -10.78 -22.47
N ARG A 530 -8.99 -11.59 -23.53
CA ARG A 530 -7.94 -12.58 -23.85
C ARG A 530 -6.64 -11.92 -24.33
N TRP A 531 -6.71 -10.85 -25.11
CA TRP A 531 -5.53 -10.07 -25.48
C TRP A 531 -4.86 -9.45 -24.25
N MET A 532 -5.65 -8.91 -23.32
CA MET A 532 -5.16 -8.40 -22.04
C MET A 532 -4.50 -9.50 -21.20
N LEU A 533 -5.00 -10.75 -21.26
CA LEU A 533 -4.40 -11.88 -20.56
C LEU A 533 -3.06 -12.31 -21.16
N TRP A 534 -3.06 -12.64 -22.46
CA TRP A 534 -1.92 -13.32 -23.06
C TRP A 534 -0.83 -12.38 -23.54
N GLY A 535 -1.17 -11.15 -23.93
CA GLY A 535 -0.22 -10.07 -24.16
C GLY A 535 1.01 -10.47 -24.98
N ASN A 536 2.19 -10.28 -24.39
CA ASN A 536 3.49 -10.63 -25.01
C ASN A 536 3.79 -12.14 -24.99
N GLY A 537 3.06 -12.94 -24.20
CA GLY A 537 3.19 -14.40 -24.08
C GLY A 537 2.41 -15.19 -25.13
N VAL A 538 1.81 -14.52 -26.12
CA VAL A 538 1.23 -15.20 -27.28
C VAL A 538 2.37 -15.77 -28.11
N ASP A 539 2.36 -17.08 -28.33
CA ASP A 539 3.40 -17.79 -29.06
C ASP A 539 3.48 -17.24 -30.50
N LEU A 540 4.68 -16.89 -30.96
CA LEU A 540 4.90 -16.42 -32.34
C LEU A 540 4.58 -17.53 -33.35
N SER A 541 4.65 -18.80 -32.96
CA SER A 541 4.27 -19.96 -33.77
C SER A 541 2.75 -20.13 -33.93
N MET A 542 1.93 -19.42 -33.14
CA MET A 542 0.45 -19.36 -33.34
C MET A 542 0.07 -18.62 -34.62
N PHE A 543 1.02 -17.97 -35.25
CA PHE A 543 0.87 -17.32 -36.53
C PHE A 543 1.74 -18.12 -37.48
N THR A 544 1.15 -18.87 -38.41
CA THR A 544 1.98 -19.45 -39.44
C THR A 544 2.63 -18.30 -40.20
N LEU A 545 3.94 -18.38 -40.45
CA LEU A 545 4.63 -17.42 -41.31
C LEU A 545 3.87 -17.27 -42.64
N GLU A 546 3.23 -18.33 -43.14
CA GLU A 546 2.31 -18.27 -44.28
C GLU A 546 1.05 -17.40 -44.06
N GLN A 547 0.38 -17.45 -42.89
CA GLN A 547 -0.79 -16.58 -42.60
C GLN A 547 -0.38 -15.11 -42.41
N LEU A 548 0.76 -14.85 -41.76
CA LEU A 548 1.32 -13.51 -41.63
C LEU A 548 1.91 -12.98 -42.92
N GLU A 549 2.54 -13.81 -43.76
CA GLU A 549 2.99 -13.46 -45.10
C GLU A 549 1.79 -13.22 -46.02
N THR A 550 0.68 -13.92 -45.85
CA THR A 550 -0.54 -13.62 -46.61
C THR A 550 -1.14 -12.27 -46.23
N ILE A 551 -1.08 -11.86 -44.95
CA ILE A 551 -1.54 -10.53 -44.49
C ILE A 551 -0.51 -9.43 -44.82
N SER A 552 0.79 -9.73 -44.67
CA SER A 552 1.92 -8.81 -44.90
C SER A 552 2.25 -8.62 -46.38
N ALA A 553 2.15 -9.65 -47.23
CA ALA A 553 2.32 -9.55 -48.69
C ALA A 553 1.10 -8.95 -49.38
N ARG A 554 -0.07 -8.94 -48.73
CA ARG A 554 -1.26 -8.20 -49.20
C ARG A 554 -1.28 -6.73 -48.74
N ALA A 555 -0.58 -6.38 -47.65
CA ALA A 555 -0.44 -5.00 -47.16
C ALA A 555 0.85 -4.28 -47.63
N GLY A 556 1.86 -5.02 -48.09
CA GLY A 556 3.11 -4.50 -48.66
C GLY A 556 3.23 -4.93 -50.11
N GLY A 557 2.78 -4.08 -51.03
CA GLY A 557 2.79 -4.41 -52.46
C GLY A 557 4.20 -4.45 -53.07
N GLU A 558 4.50 -5.55 -53.77
CA GLU A 558 5.23 -5.52 -55.04
C GLU A 558 4.46 -6.32 -56.12
N LYS A 559 3.93 -5.56 -57.08
CA LYS A 559 3.58 -5.87 -58.48
C LYS A 559 3.22 -7.33 -58.85
N HIS A 560 1.97 -7.71 -58.62
CA HIS A 560 1.25 -8.58 -59.56
C HIS A 560 -0.19 -8.09 -59.73
N GLU A 561 -0.61 -7.95 -60.99
CA GLU A 561 -1.97 -7.62 -61.40
C GLU A 561 -2.94 -8.68 -60.90
N CYS A 562 -3.57 -8.44 -59.75
CA CYS A 562 -4.82 -9.06 -59.37
C CYS A 562 -5.59 -8.07 -58.50
N THR A 563 -6.84 -7.82 -58.87
CA THR A 563 -7.75 -6.82 -58.31
C THR A 563 -7.77 -6.83 -56.78
N ALA A 564 -7.31 -5.73 -56.17
CA ALA A 564 -7.18 -5.53 -54.73
C ALA A 564 -8.51 -5.14 -54.08
N ASP A 565 -9.39 -6.11 -53.77
CA ASP A 565 -10.67 -5.79 -53.09
C ASP A 565 -11.32 -6.94 -52.27
N SER A 566 -10.60 -7.94 -51.74
CA SER A 566 -11.29 -9.08 -51.10
C SER A 566 -10.61 -9.73 -49.89
N CYS A 567 -10.21 -8.94 -48.89
CA CYS A 567 -10.24 -9.45 -47.51
C CYS A 567 -11.02 -8.45 -46.68
N SER A 568 -12.26 -8.81 -46.34
CA SER A 568 -13.13 -7.92 -45.58
C SER A 568 -12.60 -7.71 -44.16
N LEU A 569 -12.85 -6.54 -43.56
CA LEU A 569 -12.52 -6.24 -42.16
C LEU A 569 -13.06 -7.33 -41.21
N ASP A 570 -14.19 -7.95 -41.57
CA ASP A 570 -14.82 -9.04 -40.83
C ASP A 570 -14.05 -10.37 -40.89
N GLU A 571 -13.32 -10.64 -41.98
CA GLU A 571 -12.41 -11.79 -42.05
C GLU A 571 -11.25 -11.65 -41.07
N LEU A 572 -10.61 -10.48 -41.01
CA LEU A 572 -9.53 -10.20 -40.05
C LEU A 572 -9.99 -10.38 -38.60
N ARG A 573 -11.19 -9.87 -38.28
CA ARG A 573 -11.80 -10.01 -36.95
C ARG A 573 -12.08 -11.47 -36.60
N ASN A 574 -12.56 -12.26 -37.56
CA ASN A 574 -12.81 -13.69 -37.35
C ASN A 574 -11.50 -14.48 -37.13
N VAL A 575 -10.44 -14.13 -37.85
CA VAL A 575 -9.11 -14.72 -37.65
C VAL A 575 -8.59 -14.43 -36.24
N GLU A 576 -8.61 -13.17 -35.80
CA GLU A 576 -8.16 -12.79 -34.46
C GLU A 576 -9.00 -13.45 -33.35
N ARG A 577 -10.32 -13.55 -33.53
CA ARG A 577 -11.20 -14.29 -32.59
C ARG A 577 -10.80 -15.75 -32.47
N GLY A 578 -10.50 -16.39 -33.60
CA GLY A 578 -10.02 -17.77 -33.65
C GLY A 578 -8.69 -17.93 -32.91
N ILE A 579 -7.72 -17.05 -33.19
CA ILE A 579 -6.38 -17.07 -32.57
C ILE A 579 -6.47 -16.85 -31.06
N ALA A 580 -7.25 -15.88 -30.60
CA ALA A 580 -7.38 -15.57 -29.18
C ALA A 580 -7.92 -16.76 -28.38
N SER A 581 -8.83 -17.55 -28.97
CA SER A 581 -9.52 -18.66 -28.29
C SER A 581 -8.72 -19.97 -28.25
N GLN A 582 -7.60 -20.08 -28.99
CA GLN A 582 -6.80 -21.32 -29.07
C GLN A 582 -6.23 -21.79 -27.72
N LYS A 583 -6.05 -20.86 -26.76
CA LYS A 583 -5.47 -21.14 -25.44
C LYS A 583 -6.52 -21.14 -24.32
N ASP A 584 -7.81 -21.25 -24.62
CA ASP A 584 -8.86 -21.22 -23.60
C ASP A 584 -8.72 -22.35 -22.56
N GLU A 585 -8.22 -23.52 -22.95
CA GLU A 585 -7.92 -24.64 -22.04
C GLU A 585 -6.80 -24.33 -21.02
N HIS A 586 -5.94 -23.37 -21.36
CA HIS A 586 -4.87 -22.89 -20.46
C HIS A 586 -5.36 -21.78 -19.51
N ILE A 587 -6.62 -21.34 -19.61
CA ILE A 587 -7.25 -20.46 -18.64
C ILE A 587 -7.84 -21.32 -17.52
N VAL A 588 -7.05 -21.56 -16.47
CA VAL A 588 -7.34 -22.57 -15.44
C VAL A 588 -8.24 -22.06 -14.30
N GLY A 589 -8.38 -20.75 -14.18
CA GLY A 589 -9.40 -20.07 -13.39
C GLY A 589 -10.11 -19.09 -14.30
N ASN A 590 -11.25 -19.49 -14.86
CA ASN A 590 -11.86 -18.81 -15.99
C ASN A 590 -13.24 -18.23 -15.63
N GLN A 591 -13.29 -16.93 -15.38
CA GLN A 591 -14.52 -16.15 -15.18
C GLN A 591 -14.68 -15.09 -16.30
N LEU A 592 -14.19 -15.40 -17.50
CA LEU A 592 -14.17 -14.50 -18.65
C LEU A 592 -15.57 -13.99 -19.00
N GLN A 593 -16.56 -14.89 -19.04
CA GLN A 593 -17.93 -14.55 -19.42
C GLN A 593 -18.59 -13.64 -18.39
N GLU A 594 -18.34 -13.87 -17.10
CA GLU A 594 -18.82 -13.03 -16.01
C GLU A 594 -18.22 -11.61 -16.08
N VAL A 595 -16.93 -11.51 -16.37
CA VAL A 595 -16.25 -10.22 -16.55
C VAL A 595 -16.79 -9.50 -17.78
N ALA A 596 -16.91 -10.18 -18.93
CA ALA A 596 -17.46 -9.58 -20.15
C ALA A 596 -18.90 -9.09 -19.93
N LYS A 597 -19.73 -9.90 -19.26
CA LYS A 597 -21.10 -9.51 -18.89
C LYS A 597 -21.13 -8.27 -18.00
N LEU A 598 -20.25 -8.18 -17.00
CA LEU A 598 -20.14 -7.00 -16.13
C LEU A 598 -19.73 -5.75 -16.91
N VAL A 599 -18.77 -5.88 -17.83
CA VAL A 599 -18.33 -4.79 -18.72
C VAL A 599 -19.49 -4.33 -19.59
N HIS A 600 -20.23 -5.25 -20.23
CA HIS A 600 -21.42 -4.90 -21.02
C HIS A 600 -22.45 -4.16 -20.18
N GLN A 601 -22.80 -4.71 -19.02
CA GLN A 601 -23.77 -4.07 -18.11
C GLN A 601 -23.32 -2.67 -17.70
N THR A 602 -22.02 -2.45 -17.49
CA THR A 602 -21.46 -1.15 -17.12
C THR A 602 -21.53 -0.15 -18.27
N VAL A 603 -21.12 -0.56 -19.47
CA VAL A 603 -21.09 0.30 -20.67
C VAL A 603 -22.49 0.60 -21.21
N ARG A 604 -23.51 -0.21 -20.88
CA ARG A 604 -24.91 0.00 -21.29
C ARG A 604 -25.76 0.77 -20.27
N LYS A 605 -25.23 1.08 -19.07
CA LYS A 605 -25.92 1.94 -18.10
C LYS A 605 -26.09 3.36 -18.65
N THR A 606 -27.15 4.04 -18.26
CA THR A 606 -27.32 5.47 -18.49
C THR A 606 -26.47 6.28 -17.50
N GLU A 607 -26.24 7.56 -17.79
CA GLU A 607 -25.53 8.48 -16.87
C GLU A 607 -26.19 8.51 -15.48
N ALA A 608 -27.52 8.54 -15.44
CA ALA A 608 -28.28 8.52 -14.20
C ALA A 608 -28.09 7.20 -13.41
N GLN A 609 -27.88 6.08 -14.12
CA GLN A 609 -27.63 4.77 -13.50
C GLN A 609 -26.19 4.59 -13.02
N LEU A 610 -25.21 5.22 -13.66
CA LEU A 610 -23.82 5.23 -13.19
C LEU A 610 -23.66 6.12 -11.95
N GLY A 611 -24.36 7.26 -11.90
CA GLY A 611 -24.24 8.21 -10.81
C GLY A 611 -22.79 8.65 -10.61
N LYS A 612 -22.20 8.36 -9.45
CA LYS A 612 -20.77 8.63 -9.15
C LYS A 612 -19.80 7.56 -9.65
N GLN A 613 -20.30 6.40 -10.11
CA GLN A 613 -19.49 5.27 -10.63
C GLN A 613 -19.17 5.46 -12.12
N CYS A 614 -18.50 6.55 -12.51
CA CYS A 614 -18.19 6.81 -13.91
C CYS A 614 -16.79 6.35 -14.35
N THR A 615 -16.04 5.66 -13.48
CA THR A 615 -14.63 5.32 -13.75
C THR A 615 -14.40 3.82 -13.87
N ILE A 616 -13.61 3.39 -14.84
CA ILE A 616 -12.99 2.06 -14.89
C ILE A 616 -11.49 2.23 -14.68
N ASN A 617 -10.94 1.51 -13.71
CA ASN A 617 -9.52 1.61 -13.36
C ASN A 617 -8.76 0.38 -13.87
N ILE A 618 -7.60 0.58 -14.50
CA ILE A 618 -6.73 -0.50 -14.97
C ILE A 618 -5.35 -0.31 -14.35
N VAL A 619 -4.93 -1.23 -13.49
CA VAL A 619 -3.56 -1.28 -12.94
C VAL A 619 -2.68 -2.09 -13.87
N MET A 620 -1.80 -1.39 -14.58
CA MET A 620 -1.05 -1.94 -15.71
C MET A 620 0.15 -2.79 -15.25
N ASP A 621 0.53 -3.72 -16.13
CA ASP A 621 1.71 -4.58 -16.00
C ASP A 621 2.78 -4.14 -17.00
N ASN A 622 2.91 -4.79 -18.17
CA ASN A 622 4.05 -4.61 -19.07
C ASN A 622 3.80 -3.73 -20.30
N VAL A 623 4.90 -3.18 -20.84
CA VAL A 623 4.96 -2.56 -22.17
C VAL A 623 4.72 -3.58 -23.30
N GLY A 624 4.60 -3.10 -24.55
CA GLY A 624 4.41 -3.95 -25.73
C GLY A 624 2.95 -4.30 -25.98
N VAL A 625 2.67 -5.56 -26.34
CA VAL A 625 1.31 -6.03 -26.69
C VAL A 625 0.34 -5.86 -25.53
N GLU A 626 0.79 -6.09 -24.29
CA GLU A 626 -0.03 -5.91 -23.09
C GLU A 626 -0.55 -4.48 -22.95
N CYS A 627 0.36 -3.51 -23.03
CA CYS A 627 0.03 -2.07 -22.99
C CYS A 627 -0.93 -1.68 -24.13
N VAL A 628 -0.72 -2.18 -25.35
CA VAL A 628 -1.64 -1.93 -26.48
C VAL A 628 -3.01 -2.56 -26.24
N ALA A 629 -3.09 -3.79 -25.71
CA ALA A 629 -4.35 -4.45 -25.41
C ALA A 629 -5.17 -3.68 -24.36
N ASP A 630 -4.49 -3.18 -23.32
CA ASP A 630 -5.11 -2.37 -22.28
C ASP A 630 -5.65 -1.03 -22.85
N LEU A 631 -4.88 -0.38 -23.74
CA LEU A 631 -5.33 0.84 -24.43
C LEU A 631 -6.49 0.58 -25.40
N VAL A 632 -6.47 -0.52 -26.13
CA VAL A 632 -7.57 -0.93 -27.02
C VAL A 632 -8.86 -1.12 -26.21
N PHE A 633 -8.79 -1.84 -25.09
CA PHE A 633 -9.92 -2.03 -24.20
C PHE A 633 -10.43 -0.71 -23.63
N ALA A 634 -9.53 0.19 -23.22
CA ALA A 634 -9.88 1.53 -22.77
C ALA A 634 -10.61 2.33 -23.87
N LEU A 635 -10.09 2.34 -25.10
CA LEU A 635 -10.72 3.05 -26.22
C LEU A 635 -12.09 2.48 -26.56
N TRP A 636 -12.28 1.17 -26.50
CA TRP A 636 -13.59 0.54 -26.69
C TRP A 636 -14.62 1.04 -25.66
N ILE A 637 -14.26 1.06 -24.37
CA ILE A 637 -15.11 1.62 -23.31
C ILE A 637 -15.50 3.07 -23.63
N LEU A 638 -14.51 3.88 -24.00
CA LEU A 638 -14.72 5.32 -24.25
C LEU A 638 -15.54 5.58 -25.52
N HIS A 639 -15.43 4.72 -26.52
CA HIS A 639 -16.21 4.77 -27.74
C HIS A 639 -17.68 4.43 -27.49
N HIS A 640 -17.96 3.43 -26.65
CA HIS A 640 -19.33 2.93 -26.44
C HIS A 640 -20.11 3.57 -25.30
N HIS A 641 -19.48 4.39 -24.45
CA HIS A 641 -20.19 5.15 -23.43
C HIS A 641 -19.64 6.58 -23.31
N PRO A 642 -20.45 7.65 -23.46
CA PRO A 642 -19.97 9.03 -23.56
C PRO A 642 -19.33 9.59 -22.28
N SER A 643 -19.77 9.11 -21.12
CA SER A 643 -19.43 9.70 -19.80
C SER A 643 -18.54 8.82 -18.95
N LEU A 644 -18.14 7.64 -19.45
CA LEU A 644 -17.16 6.81 -18.76
C LEU A 644 -15.77 7.42 -18.94
N VAL A 645 -14.98 7.30 -17.88
CA VAL A 645 -13.57 7.67 -17.80
C VAL A 645 -12.78 6.40 -17.52
N VAL A 646 -11.62 6.24 -18.16
CA VAL A 646 -10.67 5.17 -17.87
C VAL A 646 -9.42 5.75 -17.24
N VAL A 647 -9.00 5.21 -16.09
CA VAL A 647 -7.74 5.60 -15.42
C VAL A 647 -6.77 4.44 -15.51
N LEU A 648 -5.61 4.70 -16.11
CA LEU A 648 -4.49 3.78 -16.21
C LEU A 648 -3.52 4.07 -15.06
N HIS A 649 -3.34 3.10 -14.16
CA HIS A 649 -2.38 3.18 -13.05
C HIS A 649 -1.07 2.52 -13.49
N VAL A 650 -0.01 3.30 -13.58
CA VAL A 650 1.32 2.90 -14.06
C VAL A 650 2.38 3.09 -12.97
N LYS A 651 3.57 2.55 -13.16
CA LYS A 651 4.67 2.67 -12.19
C LYS A 651 5.34 4.04 -12.30
N ASN A 652 5.77 4.59 -11.18
CA ASN A 652 6.40 5.93 -11.10
C ASN A 652 7.92 5.92 -11.36
N MET A 653 8.52 4.73 -11.51
CA MET A 653 9.95 4.54 -11.79
C MET A 653 10.15 3.28 -12.65
N PRO A 654 11.34 3.09 -13.26
CA PRO A 654 11.69 1.84 -13.92
C PRO A 654 11.60 0.69 -12.92
N TYR A 655 10.73 -0.27 -13.22
CA TYR A 655 10.29 -1.25 -12.25
C TYR A 655 10.05 -2.59 -12.95
N TYR A 656 10.44 -3.69 -12.31
CA TYR A 656 10.25 -5.06 -12.83
C TYR A 656 10.61 -5.25 -14.31
N VAL A 657 11.66 -4.54 -14.76
CA VAL A 657 12.16 -4.50 -16.15
C VAL A 657 11.17 -3.88 -17.13
N SER A 658 10.03 -4.52 -17.36
CA SER A 658 9.08 -4.18 -18.42
C SER A 658 7.83 -3.44 -17.96
N ASP A 659 7.69 -3.14 -16.67
CA ASP A 659 6.49 -2.46 -16.19
C ASP A 659 6.32 -1.08 -16.82
N VAL A 660 5.08 -0.75 -17.18
CA VAL A 660 4.72 0.52 -17.81
C VAL A 660 4.92 1.67 -16.83
N THR A 661 5.57 2.73 -17.31
CA THR A 661 5.67 4.05 -16.69
C THR A 661 5.00 5.11 -17.59
N PRO A 662 4.78 6.36 -17.12
CA PRO A 662 4.26 7.41 -17.98
C PRO A 662 5.09 7.66 -19.24
N ALA A 663 6.42 7.54 -19.14
CA ALA A 663 7.33 7.72 -20.26
C ALA A 663 7.17 6.62 -21.33
N ASP A 664 6.79 5.41 -20.91
CA ASP A 664 6.62 4.28 -21.83
C ASP A 664 5.38 4.44 -22.72
N LEU A 665 4.33 5.10 -22.23
CA LEU A 665 3.16 5.43 -23.06
C LEU A 665 3.53 6.42 -24.16
N VAL A 666 4.37 7.41 -23.84
CA VAL A 666 4.89 8.36 -24.84
C VAL A 666 5.75 7.62 -25.87
N LEU A 667 6.70 6.79 -25.39
CA LEU A 667 7.57 5.98 -26.24
C LEU A 667 6.77 5.07 -27.18
N LEU A 668 5.69 4.44 -26.68
CA LEU A 668 4.80 3.61 -27.50
C LEU A 668 4.25 4.41 -28.68
N LEU A 669 3.65 5.57 -28.42
CA LEU A 669 3.05 6.39 -29.47
C LEU A 669 4.11 6.86 -30.49
N GLU A 670 5.27 7.30 -30.03
CA GLU A 670 6.38 7.74 -30.90
C GLU A 670 6.91 6.61 -31.79
N GLU A 671 7.04 5.38 -31.26
CA GLU A 671 7.49 4.22 -32.03
C GLU A 671 6.44 3.81 -33.08
N LEU A 672 5.14 3.90 -32.76
CA LEU A 672 4.06 3.65 -33.73
C LEU A 672 4.07 4.70 -34.86
N GLU A 673 4.23 5.98 -34.54
CA GLU A 673 4.34 7.06 -35.53
C GLU A 673 5.58 6.90 -36.41
N GLY A 674 6.72 6.62 -35.78
CA GLY A 674 7.97 6.37 -36.49
C GLY A 674 7.87 5.16 -37.44
N TYR A 675 7.15 4.11 -37.03
CA TYR A 675 6.90 2.95 -37.89
C TYR A 675 5.97 3.30 -39.05
N ALA A 676 4.88 4.01 -38.79
CA ALA A 676 3.95 4.49 -39.82
C ALA A 676 4.64 5.33 -40.91
N LEU A 677 5.63 6.15 -40.53
CA LEU A 677 6.44 6.92 -41.47
C LEU A 677 7.36 6.05 -42.34
N ARG A 678 7.91 4.96 -41.79
CA ARG A 678 8.79 4.04 -42.52
C ARG A 678 8.03 3.07 -43.41
N GLU A 679 6.81 2.69 -43.01
CA GLU A 679 5.99 1.69 -43.69
C GLU A 679 4.61 2.31 -44.05
N PRO A 680 4.50 3.05 -45.17
CA PRO A 680 3.29 3.83 -45.51
C PRO A 680 2.00 3.00 -45.56
N GLY A 681 2.08 1.71 -45.92
CA GLY A 681 0.93 0.80 -45.93
C GLY A 681 0.32 0.52 -44.55
N THR A 682 1.03 0.86 -43.47
CA THR A 682 0.53 0.72 -42.09
C THR A 682 0.03 2.05 -41.50
N ALA A 683 0.28 3.16 -42.18
CA ALA A 683 0.15 4.50 -41.60
C ALA A 683 -1.29 4.84 -41.22
N GLU A 684 -2.28 4.47 -42.03
CA GLU A 684 -3.68 4.77 -41.74
C GLU A 684 -4.14 4.13 -40.43
N THR A 685 -3.92 2.83 -40.27
CA THR A 685 -4.29 2.07 -39.07
C THR A 685 -3.57 2.59 -37.83
N LEU A 686 -2.23 2.69 -37.89
CA LEU A 686 -1.42 3.08 -36.72
C LEU A 686 -1.72 4.52 -36.29
N MET A 687 -1.81 5.45 -37.24
CA MET A 687 -2.11 6.85 -36.93
C MET A 687 -3.54 7.05 -36.44
N SER A 688 -4.50 6.23 -36.86
CA SER A 688 -5.87 6.27 -36.33
C SER A 688 -5.90 5.92 -34.84
N PHE A 689 -5.23 4.84 -34.45
CA PHE A 689 -5.08 4.48 -33.04
C PHE A 689 -4.37 5.58 -32.23
N VAL A 690 -3.23 6.09 -32.72
CA VAL A 690 -2.48 7.18 -32.04
C VAL A 690 -3.34 8.43 -31.84
N LYS A 691 -4.13 8.83 -32.86
CA LYS A 691 -5.05 9.97 -32.77
C LYS A 691 -6.14 9.75 -31.72
N LEU A 692 -6.71 8.55 -31.66
CA LEU A 692 -7.74 8.21 -30.67
C LEU A 692 -7.20 8.28 -29.24
N VAL A 693 -6.03 7.67 -28.98
CA VAL A 693 -5.38 7.72 -27.66
C VAL A 693 -5.11 9.17 -27.26
N ARG A 694 -4.52 9.97 -28.15
CA ARG A 694 -4.24 11.40 -27.86
C ARG A 694 -5.49 12.23 -27.65
N ALA A 695 -6.56 11.97 -28.41
CA ALA A 695 -7.83 12.66 -28.23
C ALA A 695 -8.45 12.36 -26.85
N ALA A 696 -8.48 11.08 -26.45
CA ALA A 696 -9.00 10.64 -25.16
C ALA A 696 -8.15 11.14 -23.97
N LEU A 697 -6.83 11.28 -24.14
CA LEU A 697 -5.98 11.92 -23.12
C LEU A 697 -6.26 13.42 -23.04
N LYS A 698 -6.43 14.09 -24.19
CA LYS A 698 -6.64 15.54 -24.27
C LYS A 698 -7.98 15.98 -23.69
N ASP A 699 -9.05 15.20 -23.88
CA ASP A 699 -10.37 15.49 -23.33
C ASP A 699 -10.54 15.03 -21.87
N GLY A 700 -9.54 14.32 -21.31
CA GLY A 700 -9.50 13.88 -19.92
C GLY A 700 -10.34 12.64 -19.63
N ARG A 701 -10.83 11.94 -20.66
CA ARG A 701 -11.59 10.68 -20.53
C ARG A 701 -10.68 9.46 -20.39
N LEU A 702 -9.46 9.52 -20.93
CA LEU A 702 -8.37 8.62 -20.59
C LEU A 702 -7.40 9.36 -19.68
N ARG A 703 -7.06 8.80 -18.52
CA ARG A 703 -6.16 9.40 -17.53
C ARG A 703 -5.04 8.44 -17.19
N VAL A 704 -3.89 8.98 -16.80
CA VAL A 704 -2.74 8.20 -16.35
C VAL A 704 -2.36 8.68 -14.95
N ASP A 705 -2.32 7.75 -14.01
CA ASP A 705 -1.85 7.96 -12.63
C ASP A 705 -0.59 7.13 -12.39
N ALA A 706 0.37 7.72 -11.68
CA ALA A 706 1.63 7.07 -11.34
C ALA A 706 1.96 7.27 -9.86
N ASP A 707 1.01 6.90 -8.98
CA ASP A 707 1.24 6.97 -7.53
C ASP A 707 2.41 6.08 -7.09
N THR A 708 3.16 6.55 -6.09
CA THR A 708 4.30 5.84 -5.52
C THR A 708 3.92 4.47 -4.92
N VAL A 709 2.67 4.28 -4.48
CA VAL A 709 2.20 3.00 -3.92
C VAL A 709 2.42 1.85 -4.89
N TRP A 710 2.39 2.10 -6.20
CA TRP A 710 2.54 1.06 -7.21
C TRP A 710 3.95 0.45 -7.20
N THR A 711 4.93 1.11 -6.58
CA THR A 711 6.32 0.63 -6.45
C THR A 711 6.77 0.42 -5.00
N GLN A 712 5.94 0.69 -3.99
CA GLN A 712 6.22 0.37 -2.59
C GLN A 712 6.01 -1.12 -2.29
N PRO A 713 6.74 -1.72 -1.32
CA PRO A 713 6.64 -3.13 -0.95
C PRO A 713 5.36 -3.43 -0.16
N CYS A 714 4.19 -3.13 -0.73
CA CYS A 714 2.92 -3.15 -0.05
C CYS A 714 1.88 -4.01 -0.80
N GLU A 715 1.12 -4.79 -0.04
CA GLU A 715 -0.05 -5.53 -0.53
C GLU A 715 -1.20 -4.56 -0.84
N TYR A 716 -2.23 -4.97 -1.59
CA TYR A 716 -3.34 -4.04 -1.85
C TYR A 716 -4.32 -3.85 -0.70
N ARG A 717 -4.25 -4.71 0.32
CA ARG A 717 -4.84 -4.42 1.65
C ARG A 717 -4.15 -3.24 2.38
N GLU A 718 -3.00 -2.80 1.86
CA GLU A 718 -2.18 -1.68 2.35
C GLU A 718 -2.30 -0.42 1.49
N LEU A 719 -3.21 -0.40 0.50
CA LEU A 719 -3.40 0.80 -0.31
C LEU A 719 -3.70 2.01 0.60
N PRO A 720 -3.00 3.13 0.41
CA PRO A 720 -3.17 4.29 1.27
C PRO A 720 -4.56 4.90 1.06
N PRO A 721 -5.17 5.48 2.11
CA PRO A 721 -6.45 6.17 2.01
C PRO A 721 -6.60 7.13 0.83
N HIS A 722 -5.58 7.91 0.47
CA HIS A 722 -5.69 8.86 -0.65
C HIS A 722 -5.94 8.16 -1.99
N VAL A 723 -5.34 6.99 -2.24
CA VAL A 723 -5.58 6.20 -3.46
C VAL A 723 -6.98 5.60 -3.43
N CYS A 724 -7.37 4.97 -2.32
CA CYS A 724 -8.70 4.37 -2.19
C CYS A 724 -9.81 5.40 -2.38
N ASN A 725 -9.75 6.50 -1.62
CA ASN A 725 -10.77 7.54 -1.63
C ASN A 725 -10.82 8.32 -2.95
N SER A 726 -9.71 8.45 -3.68
CA SER A 726 -9.70 9.19 -4.94
C SER A 726 -10.20 8.36 -6.12
N TYR A 727 -9.85 7.07 -6.15
CA TYR A 727 -10.03 6.25 -7.36
C TYR A 727 -11.06 5.15 -7.23
N PHE A 728 -11.26 4.59 -6.03
CA PHE A 728 -11.97 3.32 -5.88
C PHE A 728 -13.27 3.48 -5.12
N PHE A 729 -13.20 3.86 -3.86
CA PHE A 729 -14.36 4.03 -2.98
C PHE A 729 -14.01 4.89 -1.77
N THR A 730 -15.04 5.49 -1.21
CA THR A 730 -15.03 6.01 0.16
C THR A 730 -16.20 5.42 0.94
N GLN A 731 -16.31 5.72 2.22
CA GLN A 731 -17.41 5.22 3.05
C GLN A 731 -17.95 6.31 3.97
N ARG A 732 -19.03 6.00 4.67
CA ARG A 732 -19.50 6.72 5.85
C ARG A 732 -20.14 5.73 6.82
N VAL A 733 -20.40 6.18 8.05
CA VAL A 733 -21.24 5.44 9.00
C VAL A 733 -22.63 6.05 9.10
N MET A 734 -23.62 5.27 9.53
CA MET A 734 -24.96 5.76 9.83
C MET A 734 -24.91 6.81 10.94
N ASP A 735 -25.72 7.86 10.83
CA ASP A 735 -25.83 8.86 11.89
C ASP A 735 -26.68 8.37 13.09
N VAL A 736 -26.74 9.19 14.14
CA VAL A 736 -27.45 8.84 15.38
C VAL A 736 -28.94 8.58 15.16
N GLU A 737 -29.60 9.31 14.26
CA GLU A 737 -31.03 9.15 13.97
C GLU A 737 -31.29 7.93 13.09
N GLU A 738 -30.45 7.71 12.08
CA GLU A 738 -30.47 6.51 11.24
C GLU A 738 -30.28 5.23 12.08
N LEU A 739 -29.39 5.25 13.08
CA LEU A 739 -29.19 4.15 14.01
C LEU A 739 -30.43 3.87 14.87
N LYS A 740 -31.15 4.90 15.34
CA LYS A 740 -32.39 4.76 16.12
C LYS A 740 -33.52 4.13 15.30
N VAL A 741 -33.67 4.54 14.04
CA VAL A 741 -34.73 4.05 13.13
C VAL A 741 -34.50 2.59 12.72
N SER A 742 -33.25 2.13 12.71
CA SER A 742 -32.90 0.80 12.19
C SER A 742 -33.52 -0.40 12.94
N SER A 743 -34.23 -0.23 14.07
CA SER A 743 -34.90 -1.27 14.86
C SER A 743 -34.03 -2.46 15.30
N ARG A 744 -32.71 -2.34 15.13
CA ARG A 744 -31.72 -3.34 15.52
C ARG A 744 -31.38 -3.13 17.00
N SER A 745 -32.05 -3.84 17.90
CA SER A 745 -31.74 -3.81 19.34
C SER A 745 -30.36 -4.39 19.69
N ASN A 746 -29.70 -5.06 18.74
CA ASN A 746 -28.32 -5.56 18.80
C ASN A 746 -27.62 -5.27 17.45
N VAL A 747 -27.25 -4.01 17.19
CA VAL A 747 -26.46 -3.65 16.00
C VAL A 747 -25.05 -4.22 16.19
N ASP A 748 -24.63 -5.15 15.34
CA ASP A 748 -23.21 -5.48 15.18
C ASP A 748 -22.44 -4.17 14.94
N PRO A 749 -21.45 -3.79 15.78
CA PRO A 749 -20.70 -2.55 15.67
C PRO A 749 -20.16 -2.24 14.26
N PHE A 750 -19.91 -3.27 13.45
CA PHE A 750 -19.38 -3.16 12.08
C PHE A 750 -20.43 -3.03 10.98
N SER A 751 -21.73 -3.14 11.32
CA SER A 751 -22.86 -3.20 10.36
C SER A 751 -23.49 -1.85 10.01
N CYS A 752 -22.84 -0.75 10.41
CA CYS A 752 -23.33 0.63 10.28
C CYS A 752 -22.74 1.40 9.08
N ARG A 753 -22.03 0.73 8.16
CA ARG A 753 -21.27 1.39 7.07
C ARG A 753 -22.05 1.45 5.76
N GLU A 754 -21.90 2.55 5.05
CA GLU A 754 -22.42 2.79 3.70
C GLU A 754 -21.26 3.20 2.79
N PHE A 755 -21.02 2.44 1.72
CA PHE A 755 -19.93 2.72 0.78
C PHE A 755 -20.40 3.61 -0.38
N THR A 756 -19.57 4.58 -0.75
CA THR A 756 -19.72 5.36 -1.99
C THR A 756 -18.65 4.92 -2.99
N PRO A 757 -19.02 4.18 -4.04
CA PRO A 757 -18.09 3.74 -5.07
C PRO A 757 -17.76 4.86 -6.06
N HIS A 758 -16.49 4.96 -6.44
CA HIS A 758 -15.96 5.84 -7.49
C HIS A 758 -15.60 5.08 -8.76
N SER A 759 -15.22 3.81 -8.60
CA SER A 759 -14.96 2.89 -9.71
C SER A 759 -16.15 1.95 -9.93
N ALA A 760 -16.51 1.73 -11.20
CA ALA A 760 -17.46 0.71 -11.61
C ALA A 760 -16.79 -0.68 -11.74
N LEU A 761 -15.49 -0.72 -12.04
CA LEU A 761 -14.68 -1.93 -12.14
C LEU A 761 -13.20 -1.57 -11.99
N VAL A 762 -12.45 -2.35 -11.21
CA VAL A 762 -10.97 -2.26 -11.16
C VAL A 762 -10.36 -3.53 -11.75
N ILE A 763 -9.49 -3.39 -12.74
CA ILE A 763 -8.79 -4.49 -13.40
C ILE A 763 -7.31 -4.45 -13.00
N PHE A 764 -6.81 -5.52 -12.41
CA PHE A 764 -5.39 -5.69 -12.09
C PHE A 764 -4.74 -6.65 -13.10
N LYS A 765 -3.71 -6.17 -13.78
CA LYS A 765 -3.00 -6.92 -14.82
C LYS A 765 -1.76 -7.61 -14.26
N GLY A 766 -1.50 -8.85 -14.70
CA GLY A 766 -0.21 -9.49 -14.50
C GLY A 766 -0.01 -10.17 -13.15
N ASP A 767 1.15 -10.80 -13.02
CA ASP A 767 1.48 -11.67 -11.88
C ASP A 767 1.81 -10.87 -10.61
N LEU A 768 2.55 -9.77 -10.73
CA LEU A 768 2.92 -8.95 -9.58
C LEU A 768 1.70 -8.33 -8.91
N ASN A 769 0.80 -7.72 -9.70
CA ASN A 769 -0.43 -7.14 -9.16
C ASN A 769 -1.33 -8.21 -8.53
N PHE A 770 -1.36 -9.44 -9.06
CA PHE A 770 -2.07 -10.54 -8.43
C PHE A 770 -1.45 -10.95 -7.08
N ARG A 771 -0.12 -11.10 -7.01
CA ARG A 771 0.59 -11.39 -5.76
C ARG A 771 0.29 -10.32 -4.71
N ARG A 772 0.20 -9.05 -5.10
CA ARG A 772 -0.19 -7.93 -4.21
C ARG A 772 -1.66 -7.97 -3.81
N LEU A 773 -2.58 -8.39 -4.70
CA LEU A 773 -4.00 -8.57 -4.39
C LEU A 773 -4.22 -9.62 -3.28
N VAL A 774 -3.50 -10.74 -3.37
CA VAL A 774 -3.66 -11.87 -2.44
C VAL A 774 -2.55 -11.92 -1.38
N GLY A 775 -1.67 -10.93 -1.31
CA GLY A 775 -0.65 -10.82 -0.28
C GLY A 775 0.54 -11.79 -0.37
N ASP A 776 0.71 -12.52 -1.47
CA ASP A 776 1.79 -13.49 -1.70
C ASP A 776 1.98 -14.47 -0.52
N ARG A 777 0.89 -15.17 -0.14
CA ARG A 777 0.81 -16.01 1.06
C ARG A 777 0.62 -17.49 0.73
N HIS A 778 0.90 -18.33 1.72
CA HIS A 778 0.61 -19.76 1.69
C HIS A 778 -0.88 -20.04 1.95
N TRP A 779 -1.74 -19.68 0.99
CA TRP A 779 -3.22 -19.79 1.13
C TRP A 779 -3.74 -21.22 1.23
N ASP A 780 -2.99 -22.21 0.75
CA ASP A 780 -3.34 -23.62 0.83
C ASP A 780 -2.45 -24.33 1.85
N SER A 781 -3.07 -25.11 2.73
CA SER A 781 -2.35 -25.99 3.65
C SER A 781 -1.41 -26.97 2.94
N ARG A 782 -1.63 -27.33 1.67
CA ARG A 782 -0.69 -28.11 0.84
C ARG A 782 0.59 -27.34 0.51
N SER A 783 0.48 -26.03 0.25
CA SER A 783 1.61 -25.15 -0.03
C SER A 783 2.49 -24.95 1.21
N PHE A 784 1.87 -24.94 2.40
CA PHE A 784 2.58 -24.83 3.66
C PHE A 784 3.05 -26.19 4.20
N ALA A 785 2.26 -27.26 4.12
CA ALA A 785 2.65 -28.57 4.64
C ALA A 785 3.81 -29.21 3.86
N SER A 786 4.10 -28.78 2.62
CA SER A 786 5.34 -29.14 1.94
C SER A 786 6.57 -28.48 2.57
N THR A 787 6.42 -27.34 3.29
CA THR A 787 7.52 -26.61 3.98
C THR A 787 7.95 -27.30 5.27
N LEU A 788 7.10 -28.14 5.85
CA LEU A 788 7.34 -28.84 7.11
C LEU A 788 7.60 -30.32 6.78
N ALA A 789 8.69 -30.89 7.30
CA ALA A 789 9.00 -32.33 7.21
C ALA A 789 7.75 -33.20 7.49
N PRO A 790 7.64 -34.44 6.98
CA PRO A 790 6.37 -35.15 6.85
C PRO A 790 5.68 -35.33 8.20
N VAL A 791 4.73 -34.45 8.52
CA VAL A 791 3.89 -34.57 9.70
C VAL A 791 2.79 -35.57 9.38
N ALA A 792 2.75 -36.66 10.15
CA ALA A 792 1.87 -37.80 9.94
C ALA A 792 0.37 -37.54 10.24
N ASP A 793 -0.05 -36.28 10.45
CA ASP A 793 -1.43 -35.97 10.82
C ASP A 793 -2.18 -35.24 9.70
N ASN A 794 -2.96 -36.01 8.95
CA ASN A 794 -3.86 -35.59 7.86
C ASN A 794 -5.14 -34.87 8.34
N LYS A 795 -5.19 -34.33 9.56
CA LYS A 795 -6.42 -33.79 10.13
C LYS A 795 -6.54 -32.29 9.86
N ALA A 796 -7.28 -32.00 8.79
CA ALA A 796 -7.72 -30.71 8.25
C ALA A 796 -6.75 -30.04 7.25
N ARG A 797 -6.68 -30.59 6.03
CA ARG A 797 -6.25 -29.82 4.85
C ARG A 797 -7.34 -28.79 4.53
N ALA A 798 -7.17 -27.56 4.98
CA ALA A 798 -8.02 -26.46 4.56
C ALA A 798 -7.68 -26.12 3.10
N GLU A 799 -8.70 -26.13 2.23
CA GLU A 799 -8.56 -25.61 0.87
C GLU A 799 -8.37 -24.08 0.92
N ALA A 800 -7.66 -23.54 -0.08
CA ALA A 800 -7.51 -22.10 -0.20
C ALA A 800 -8.89 -21.43 -0.39
N PRO A 801 -9.13 -20.27 0.24
CA PRO A 801 -10.33 -19.49 -0.03
C PRO A 801 -10.40 -19.09 -1.50
N SER A 802 -11.62 -18.83 -1.98
CA SER A 802 -11.85 -18.28 -3.31
C SER A 802 -11.24 -16.87 -3.43
N PHE A 803 -10.95 -16.45 -4.67
CA PHE A 803 -10.46 -15.11 -4.94
C PHE A 803 -11.40 -14.02 -4.40
N GLY A 804 -12.72 -14.24 -4.52
CA GLY A 804 -13.73 -13.34 -3.98
C GLY A 804 -13.64 -13.19 -2.45
N GLU A 805 -13.45 -14.28 -1.72
CA GLU A 805 -13.31 -14.25 -0.25
C GLU A 805 -12.04 -13.52 0.20
N VAL A 806 -10.91 -13.74 -0.49
CA VAL A 806 -9.65 -13.04 -0.19
C VAL A 806 -9.81 -11.53 -0.37
N VAL A 807 -10.37 -11.11 -1.52
CA VAL A 807 -10.57 -9.69 -1.83
C VAL A 807 -11.61 -9.06 -0.90
N ALA A 808 -12.72 -9.74 -0.61
CA ALA A 808 -13.76 -9.25 0.29
C ALA A 808 -13.28 -9.03 1.73
N GLY A 809 -12.16 -9.63 2.13
CA GLY A 809 -11.55 -9.43 3.44
C GLY A 809 -11.00 -8.00 3.68
N PHE A 810 -10.72 -7.24 2.62
CA PHE A 810 -10.20 -5.86 2.73
C PHE A 810 -10.81 -4.88 1.73
N TRP A 811 -11.55 -5.36 0.73
CA TRP A 811 -12.11 -4.53 -0.34
C TRP A 811 -13.63 -4.71 -0.43
N PRO A 812 -14.43 -3.65 -0.60
CA PRO A 812 -15.87 -3.74 -0.68
C PRO A 812 -16.33 -4.22 -2.08
N ALA A 813 -16.04 -5.48 -2.41
CA ALA A 813 -16.27 -6.08 -3.73
C ALA A 813 -17.76 -6.12 -4.15
N HIS A 814 -18.67 -5.97 -3.19
CA HIS A 814 -20.11 -5.87 -3.42
C HIS A 814 -20.56 -4.52 -4.03
N VAL A 815 -19.74 -3.47 -3.94
CA VAL A 815 -20.00 -2.16 -4.58
C VAL A 815 -18.94 -1.78 -5.62
N VAL A 816 -17.71 -2.24 -5.47
CA VAL A 816 -16.62 -2.01 -6.42
C VAL A 816 -16.02 -3.36 -6.81
N PRO A 817 -16.51 -3.98 -7.90
CA PRO A 817 -15.98 -5.23 -8.41
C PRO A 817 -14.48 -5.14 -8.76
N VAL A 818 -13.77 -6.23 -8.53
CA VAL A 818 -12.33 -6.36 -8.84
C VAL A 818 -12.13 -7.53 -9.78
N CYS A 819 -11.43 -7.30 -10.89
CA CYS A 819 -10.99 -8.33 -11.81
C CYS A 819 -9.47 -8.47 -11.77
N ALA A 820 -8.97 -9.70 -11.73
CA ALA A 820 -7.56 -10.01 -11.94
C ALA A 820 -7.39 -10.78 -13.24
N ILE A 821 -6.53 -10.26 -14.13
CA ILE A 821 -6.17 -10.88 -15.40
C ILE A 821 -4.68 -11.18 -15.36
N ARG A 822 -4.32 -12.45 -15.22
CA ARG A 822 -2.96 -12.88 -14.88
C ARG A 822 -2.50 -14.07 -15.70
N THR A 823 -1.33 -13.97 -16.31
CA THR A 823 -0.51 -15.14 -16.64
C THR A 823 0.22 -15.64 -15.40
N ILE A 824 0.21 -16.94 -15.15
CA ILE A 824 0.70 -17.54 -13.90
C ILE A 824 2.22 -17.67 -13.97
N LYS A 825 2.93 -16.83 -13.20
CA LYS A 825 4.40 -16.74 -13.12
C LYS A 825 4.90 -16.81 -11.67
N SER A 826 4.08 -17.31 -10.75
CA SER A 826 4.42 -17.51 -9.34
C SER A 826 3.58 -18.62 -8.71
N GLU A 827 4.12 -19.20 -7.64
CA GLU A 827 3.58 -20.40 -6.97
C GLU A 827 2.18 -20.18 -6.34
N CYS A 828 1.76 -18.94 -6.14
CA CYS A 828 0.43 -18.61 -5.62
C CYS A 828 -0.69 -19.01 -6.61
N CYS A 829 -1.64 -19.84 -6.17
CA CYS A 829 -2.68 -20.44 -7.03
C CYS A 829 -4.12 -20.17 -6.56
N VAL A 830 -4.37 -19.08 -5.84
CA VAL A 830 -5.73 -18.65 -5.48
C VAL A 830 -6.61 -18.57 -6.74
N GLY A 831 -7.81 -19.14 -6.67
CA GLY A 831 -8.76 -19.17 -7.80
C GLY A 831 -8.61 -20.34 -8.78
N VAL A 832 -7.68 -21.28 -8.53
CA VAL A 832 -7.59 -22.55 -9.27
C VAL A 832 -8.03 -23.69 -8.35
N SER A 833 -8.97 -24.53 -8.79
CA SER A 833 -9.51 -25.61 -7.95
C SER A 833 -8.44 -26.64 -7.57
N SER A 834 -8.53 -27.21 -6.36
CA SER A 834 -7.59 -28.22 -5.87
C SER A 834 -7.41 -29.41 -6.81
N ALA A 835 -8.49 -29.83 -7.46
CA ALA A 835 -8.49 -30.92 -8.43
C ALA A 835 -7.69 -30.54 -9.69
N ARG A 836 -7.91 -29.34 -10.23
CA ARG A 836 -7.18 -28.86 -11.42
C ARG A 836 -5.70 -28.66 -11.12
N GLN A 837 -5.36 -28.14 -9.94
CA GLN A 837 -3.97 -28.05 -9.49
C GLN A 837 -3.30 -29.44 -9.46
N ALA A 838 -3.94 -30.44 -8.85
CA ALA A 838 -3.39 -31.79 -8.74
C ALA A 838 -3.28 -32.54 -10.09
N GLU A 839 -4.10 -32.16 -11.07
CA GLU A 839 -3.96 -32.62 -12.45
C GLU A 839 -2.72 -32.02 -13.10
N LEU A 840 -2.60 -30.69 -13.08
CA LEU A 840 -1.48 -29.96 -13.69
C LEU A 840 -0.15 -30.30 -13.02
N ASP A 841 -0.14 -30.55 -11.70
CA ASP A 841 1.05 -31.00 -10.97
C ASP A 841 1.62 -32.32 -11.50
N ARG A 842 0.76 -33.17 -12.08
CA ARG A 842 1.17 -34.44 -12.69
C ARG A 842 1.52 -34.30 -14.17
N SER A 843 0.79 -33.48 -14.92
CA SER A 843 0.96 -33.36 -16.37
C SER A 843 2.01 -32.34 -16.79
N ASP A 844 2.12 -31.22 -16.08
CA ASP A 844 3.06 -30.13 -16.34
C ASP A 844 3.52 -29.49 -15.02
N PRO A 845 4.55 -30.04 -14.35
CA PRO A 845 5.00 -29.55 -13.05
C PRO A 845 5.44 -28.07 -13.01
N GLN A 846 5.69 -27.43 -14.16
CA GLN A 846 6.12 -26.03 -14.25
C GLN A 846 4.96 -25.05 -14.52
N TRP A 847 3.71 -25.53 -14.57
CA TRP A 847 2.53 -24.73 -14.92
C TRP A 847 2.35 -23.46 -14.08
N ARG A 848 2.80 -23.46 -12.82
CA ARG A 848 2.70 -22.31 -11.89
C ARG A 848 3.70 -21.18 -12.19
N THR A 849 4.70 -21.42 -13.03
CA THR A 849 5.86 -20.53 -13.14
C THR A 849 6.30 -20.29 -14.57
N SER A 850 5.78 -21.07 -15.52
CA SER A 850 6.13 -20.97 -16.95
C SER A 850 5.50 -19.78 -17.66
N GLY A 851 4.39 -19.23 -17.14
CA GLY A 851 3.58 -18.24 -17.85
C GLY A 851 2.69 -18.83 -18.96
N SER A 852 2.67 -20.16 -19.12
CA SER A 852 1.89 -20.85 -20.16
C SER A 852 0.39 -20.93 -19.84
N TYR A 853 0.02 -20.73 -18.57
CA TYR A 853 -1.35 -20.76 -18.07
C TYR A 853 -1.77 -19.39 -17.56
N GLY A 854 -3.08 -19.15 -17.51
CA GLY A 854 -3.66 -17.90 -17.07
C GLY A 854 -4.89 -18.06 -16.19
N VAL A 855 -5.25 -16.98 -15.50
CA VAL A 855 -6.52 -16.85 -14.79
C VAL A 855 -7.17 -15.51 -15.13
N ILE A 856 -8.49 -15.52 -15.25
CA ILE A 856 -9.35 -14.35 -15.28
C ILE A 856 -10.34 -14.54 -14.14
N LEU A 857 -10.14 -13.79 -13.05
CA LEU A 857 -10.92 -13.93 -11.83
C LEU A 857 -11.68 -12.64 -11.55
N LEU A 858 -12.88 -12.77 -10.99
CA LEU A 858 -13.78 -11.69 -10.62
C LEU A 858 -14.19 -11.86 -9.15
N ALA A 859 -13.84 -10.86 -8.35
CA ALA A 859 -14.39 -10.66 -7.02
C ALA A 859 -15.57 -9.70 -7.12
N MET A 860 -16.77 -10.25 -6.98
CA MET A 860 -18.04 -9.52 -6.97
C MET A 860 -19.02 -10.31 -6.11
N ASP A 861 -19.72 -9.62 -5.21
CA ASP A 861 -20.73 -10.25 -4.37
C ASP A 861 -22.07 -10.34 -5.12
N LYS A 862 -22.68 -11.53 -5.16
CA LYS A 862 -23.98 -11.75 -5.82
C LYS A 862 -25.09 -11.38 -4.84
N ARG A 863 -25.37 -10.09 -4.67
CA ARG A 863 -26.58 -9.66 -3.93
C ARG A 863 -27.83 -9.73 -4.80
#